data_AF-A0A538NG41-F1
#
_entry.id   AF-A0A538NG41-F1
#
_cell.length_a   1.000
_cell.length_b   1.000
_cell.length_c   1.000
_cell.angle_alpha   90.00
_cell.angle_beta   90.00
_cell.angle_gamma   90.00
#
_symmetry.space_group_name_H-M   'P 1'
#
loop_
_entity.id
_entity.type
_entity.pdbx_description
1 polymer ?
#
loop_
_entity_poly.entity_id
_entity_poly.type
_entity_poly.pdbx_seq_one_letter_code
_entity_poly.pdbx_strand_id
1 'polypeptide(L)'
;MTFGETRAVQWWVRLVGVLLLLLLVFLAYVRVGAAGFIWDDESHLTQNPCIIGPLGLADIWTSASAVYYPLVLTTFWILHHFVGLNPLPYHILGVAFHAASALLLWRVLVQLRVRGAWVGAAMWALHPVLVQSVAWITEIKNTQSAFFYLLAISCFLQARDRKRNGIFYWLTIFFFVAAITSKPSTVMLPVVLALCLWWREGGIAQRDLRLFLPFILISLLASGWTIWEQKFHSHATGAEWVQTPLQRILISADAIWFYLLKLIWPHPLIFIYSRWNVDPSRWLAWIPLVALLLAATALFIKRNTCLRPVTFAFAYFVITLFPVLDFFDVYFFRYSFVSDHFQYLASMGPLALAGAGVVTAVEKIAIHRLRIQTAATLGILLILGALTFHQSAKYHDLITLYQATLAQNPKCWMAEYNLGLALKNQGQLDEAISHYRRAINIWPDYVDAHYNLGGAYIEKGEVDEALAEYRRAIEIRPEEADSHNNYASALRELRQFDQAETEYKRALSLRPQYLDARLNLGSLLLQRGRTAEAITNLEAAKRLQPNDAATRVTLALALMKNGQSGEAAAELNRALQLAPDKVSALNILAWLLATASDDSVRDGKRAVQLAERANTLAGNNDPTILHTLAAAYAEAGRFDEALQTARQAMKLASRADNNAVYNAIHDELPLYELGLPYHEMAKTP
;
A
#
# COMPACT_ATOMS: atom_id res chain seq x y z
N MET A 1 -60.36 2.26 -11.33
CA MET A 1 -59.16 2.87 -10.73
C MET A 1 -58.74 4.05 -11.59
N THR A 2 -58.79 5.25 -11.04
CA THR A 2 -58.56 6.52 -11.76
C THR A 2 -57.05 6.72 -12.04
N PHE A 3 -56.70 7.52 -13.05
CA PHE A 3 -55.32 7.77 -13.51
C PHE A 3 -54.35 8.25 -12.41
N GLY A 4 -54.86 8.75 -11.28
CA GLY A 4 -54.09 9.12 -10.08
C GLY A 4 -53.68 7.93 -9.20
N GLU A 5 -54.54 6.92 -9.05
CA GLU A 5 -54.28 5.72 -8.25
C GLU A 5 -53.16 4.87 -8.88
N THR A 6 -53.10 4.79 -10.20
CA THR A 6 -52.06 4.02 -10.91
C THR A 6 -50.68 4.65 -10.83
N ARG A 7 -50.58 5.99 -10.83
CA ARG A 7 -49.29 6.70 -10.63
C ARG A 7 -48.80 6.57 -9.19
N ALA A 8 -49.70 6.69 -8.20
CA ALA A 8 -49.35 6.52 -6.79
C ALA A 8 -48.87 5.09 -6.49
N VAL A 9 -49.57 4.06 -7.00
CA VAL A 9 -49.16 2.66 -6.86
C VAL A 9 -47.80 2.40 -7.53
N GLN A 10 -47.57 2.93 -8.74
CA GLN A 10 -46.28 2.80 -9.41
C GLN A 10 -45.14 3.51 -8.67
N TRP A 11 -45.43 4.64 -8.02
CA TRP A 11 -44.45 5.35 -7.19
C TRP A 11 -44.08 4.54 -5.95
N TRP A 12 -45.08 4.01 -5.22
CA TRP A 12 -44.84 3.17 -4.05
C TRP A 12 -44.08 1.89 -4.38
N VAL A 13 -44.42 1.20 -5.46
CA VAL A 13 -43.69 -0.01 -5.90
C VAL A 13 -42.22 0.32 -6.21
N ARG A 14 -41.96 1.45 -6.85
CA ARG A 14 -40.59 1.90 -7.11
C ARG A 14 -39.85 2.23 -5.82
N LEU A 15 -40.48 2.96 -4.90
CA LEU A 15 -39.88 3.31 -3.62
C LEU A 15 -39.55 2.06 -2.80
N VAL A 16 -40.47 1.11 -2.69
CA VAL A 16 -40.22 -0.18 -2.01
C VAL A 16 -39.08 -0.94 -2.69
N GLY A 17 -39.04 -0.97 -4.03
CA GLY A 17 -37.94 -1.59 -4.77
C GLY A 17 -36.58 -0.92 -4.53
N VAL A 18 -36.55 0.41 -4.36
CA VAL A 18 -35.34 1.16 -3.98
C VAL A 18 -34.91 0.78 -2.57
N LEU A 19 -35.80 0.90 -1.59
CA LEU A 19 -35.50 0.63 -0.18
C LEU A 19 -35.06 -0.82 0.04
N LEU A 20 -35.71 -1.78 -0.62
CA LEU A 20 -35.35 -3.19 -0.54
C LEU A 20 -33.97 -3.45 -1.14
N LEU A 21 -33.66 -2.89 -2.31
CA LEU A 21 -32.34 -3.08 -2.93
C LEU A 21 -31.24 -2.48 -2.05
N LEU A 22 -31.45 -1.28 -1.50
CA LEU A 22 -30.52 -0.67 -0.56
C LEU A 22 -30.33 -1.55 0.68
N LEU A 23 -31.41 -1.99 1.31
CA LEU A 23 -31.36 -2.85 2.49
C LEU A 23 -30.57 -4.15 2.22
N LEU A 24 -30.85 -4.82 1.09
CA LEU A 24 -30.16 -6.06 0.73
C LEU A 24 -28.66 -5.85 0.52
N VAL A 25 -28.27 -4.77 -0.18
CA VAL A 25 -26.85 -4.46 -0.40
C VAL A 25 -26.14 -4.15 0.92
N PHE A 26 -26.68 -3.24 1.74
CA PHE A 26 -26.05 -2.90 3.02
C PHE A 26 -25.98 -4.10 3.98
N LEU A 27 -26.99 -4.98 3.98
CA LEU A 27 -26.96 -6.20 4.78
C LEU A 27 -25.89 -7.18 4.29
N ALA A 28 -25.77 -7.36 2.97
CA ALA A 28 -24.76 -8.25 2.38
C ALA A 28 -23.32 -7.78 2.67
N TYR A 29 -23.09 -6.47 2.75
CA TYR A 29 -21.77 -5.88 2.99
C TYR A 29 -21.53 -5.40 4.43
N VAL A 30 -22.43 -5.68 5.38
CA VAL A 30 -22.35 -5.13 6.75
C VAL A 30 -21.02 -5.45 7.46
N ARG A 31 -20.41 -6.61 7.17
CA ARG A 31 -19.11 -7.02 7.75
C ARG A 31 -17.95 -6.12 7.37
N VAL A 32 -18.04 -5.45 6.21
CA VAL A 32 -17.01 -4.52 5.75
C VAL A 32 -16.91 -3.31 6.69
N GLY A 33 -17.96 -2.96 7.43
CA GLY A 33 -17.92 -1.88 8.42
C GLY A 33 -16.93 -2.11 9.58
N ALA A 34 -16.50 -3.35 9.81
CA ALA A 34 -15.48 -3.68 10.81
C ALA A 34 -14.09 -3.93 10.20
N ALA A 35 -13.93 -3.83 8.88
CA ALA A 35 -12.66 -4.07 8.22
C ALA A 35 -11.67 -2.89 8.40
N GLY A 36 -10.38 -3.22 8.38
CA GLY A 36 -9.29 -2.25 8.38
C GLY A 36 -8.77 -1.96 6.97
N PHE A 37 -7.70 -1.17 6.90
CA PHE A 37 -6.95 -0.97 5.66
C PHE A 37 -6.20 -2.26 5.29
N ILE A 38 -6.21 -2.60 4.01
CA ILE A 38 -5.56 -3.79 3.46
C ILE A 38 -4.62 -3.40 2.32
N TRP A 39 -4.22 -4.38 1.51
CA TRP A 39 -3.20 -4.24 0.46
C TRP A 39 -3.42 -2.98 -0.40
N ASP A 40 -2.34 -2.25 -0.67
CA ASP A 40 -2.30 -1.04 -1.51
C ASP A 40 -3.06 0.20 -0.98
N ASP A 41 -3.85 0.08 0.11
CA ASP A 41 -4.44 1.25 0.78
C ASP A 41 -3.36 2.17 1.35
N GLU A 42 -2.19 1.62 1.67
CA GLU A 42 -0.96 2.35 2.01
C GLU A 42 -0.59 3.39 0.94
N SER A 43 -0.40 2.94 -0.30
CA SER A 43 0.15 3.77 -1.37
C SER A 43 -0.88 4.78 -1.88
N HIS A 44 -2.17 4.47 -1.79
CA HIS A 44 -3.26 5.31 -2.30
C HIS A 44 -3.86 6.25 -1.26
N LEU A 45 -3.80 5.89 0.02
CA LEU A 45 -4.48 6.60 1.11
C LEU A 45 -3.57 6.81 2.31
N THR A 46 -3.21 5.75 3.05
CA THR A 46 -2.69 5.88 4.44
C THR A 46 -1.25 6.34 4.54
N GLN A 47 -0.49 6.35 3.45
CA GLN A 47 0.85 6.91 3.35
C GLN A 47 1.02 7.79 2.10
N ASN A 48 -0.07 8.11 1.40
CA ASN A 48 0.01 8.90 0.19
C ASN A 48 0.33 10.38 0.52
N PRO A 49 1.41 10.95 -0.05
CA PRO A 49 1.86 12.30 0.29
C PRO A 49 0.87 13.39 -0.14
N CYS A 50 0.00 13.13 -1.12
CA CYS A 50 -1.05 14.04 -1.55
C CYS A 50 -2.28 14.03 -0.63
N ILE A 51 -2.44 13.00 0.22
CA ILE A 51 -3.60 12.83 1.10
C ILE A 51 -3.26 13.20 2.55
N ILE A 52 -2.11 12.73 3.04
CA ILE A 52 -1.67 12.92 4.45
C ILE A 52 -0.40 13.76 4.53
N GLY A 53 0.40 13.79 3.46
CA GLY A 53 1.67 14.48 3.43
C GLY A 53 1.56 15.97 3.12
N PRO A 54 2.70 16.61 2.75
CA PRO A 54 2.77 18.05 2.50
C PRO A 54 2.16 18.48 1.15
N LEU A 55 1.83 17.53 0.27
CA LEU A 55 1.19 17.81 -1.01
C LEU A 55 -0.33 17.92 -0.83
N GLY A 56 -1.05 18.38 -1.86
CA GLY A 56 -2.50 18.57 -1.74
C GLY A 56 -3.28 18.39 -3.04
N LEU A 57 -4.49 18.97 -3.06
CA LEU A 57 -5.44 18.79 -4.15
C LEU A 57 -4.89 19.20 -5.52
N ALA A 58 -4.05 20.22 -5.59
CA ALA A 58 -3.43 20.62 -6.86
C ALA A 58 -2.50 19.51 -7.37
N ASP A 59 -1.65 18.95 -6.50
CA ASP A 59 -0.68 17.91 -6.84
C ASP A 59 -1.34 16.61 -7.28
N ILE A 60 -2.54 16.30 -6.76
CA ILE A 60 -3.34 15.15 -7.22
C ILE A 60 -3.58 15.20 -8.73
N TRP A 61 -3.73 16.39 -9.30
CA TRP A 61 -4.05 16.58 -10.72
C TRP A 61 -2.85 16.97 -11.59
N THR A 62 -1.73 17.38 -10.98
CA THR A 62 -0.57 17.95 -11.71
C THR A 62 0.74 17.21 -11.49
N SER A 63 0.89 16.44 -10.39
CA SER A 63 2.13 15.78 -10.02
C SER A 63 2.15 14.31 -10.43
N ALA A 64 3.32 13.84 -10.89
CA ALA A 64 3.57 12.41 -11.07
C ALA A 64 3.67 11.63 -9.74
N SER A 65 3.72 12.34 -8.60
CA SER A 65 3.69 11.73 -7.26
C SER A 65 2.29 11.23 -6.88
N ALA A 66 1.25 11.67 -7.59
CA ALA A 66 -0.10 11.14 -7.43
C ALA A 66 -0.27 9.88 -8.29
N VAL A 67 -0.80 8.81 -7.69
CA VAL A 67 -1.22 7.63 -8.46
C VAL A 67 -2.31 8.04 -9.47
N TYR A 68 -2.39 7.37 -10.62
CA TYR A 68 -3.13 7.81 -11.82
C TYR A 68 -4.68 7.87 -11.73
N TYR A 69 -5.27 7.93 -10.54
CA TYR A 69 -6.71 8.01 -10.28
C TYR A 69 -7.12 9.33 -9.61
N PRO A 70 -6.99 10.48 -10.30
CA PRO A 70 -7.06 11.79 -9.66
C PRO A 70 -8.41 12.09 -9.00
N LEU A 71 -9.53 11.59 -9.54
CA LEU A 71 -10.85 11.80 -8.91
C LEU A 71 -11.07 10.91 -7.68
N VAL A 72 -10.46 9.72 -7.65
CA VAL A 72 -10.49 8.85 -6.46
C VAL A 72 -9.62 9.44 -5.37
N LEU A 73 -8.41 9.89 -5.71
CA LEU A 73 -7.54 10.58 -4.76
C LEU A 73 -8.18 11.88 -4.25
N THR A 74 -8.87 12.65 -5.10
CA THR A 74 -9.67 13.81 -4.66
C THR A 74 -10.73 13.39 -3.63
N THR A 75 -11.39 12.25 -3.85
CA THR A 75 -12.40 11.71 -2.93
C THR A 75 -11.78 11.30 -1.60
N PHE A 76 -10.63 10.63 -1.62
CA PHE A 76 -9.86 10.30 -0.42
C PHE A 76 -9.36 11.53 0.32
N TRP A 77 -8.88 12.55 -0.40
CA TRP A 77 -8.41 13.81 0.18
C TRP A 77 -9.54 14.53 0.92
N ILE A 78 -10.72 14.66 0.28
CA ILE A 78 -11.91 15.25 0.90
C ILE A 78 -12.28 14.45 2.14
N LEU A 79 -12.43 13.13 2.02
CA LEU A 79 -12.90 12.28 3.11
C LEU A 79 -11.92 12.30 4.30
N HIS A 80 -10.62 12.17 4.03
CA HIS A 80 -9.55 12.25 5.03
C HIS A 80 -9.61 13.54 5.85
N HIS A 81 -9.93 14.67 5.20
CA HIS A 81 -10.04 15.95 5.89
C HIS A 81 -11.19 16.00 6.92
N PHE A 82 -12.24 15.19 6.74
CA PHE A 82 -13.39 15.15 7.66
C PHE A 82 -13.30 14.04 8.70
N VAL A 83 -12.71 12.88 8.36
CA VAL A 83 -12.77 11.68 9.21
C VAL A 83 -11.42 11.10 9.60
N GLY A 84 -10.30 11.67 9.12
CA GLY A 84 -8.96 11.14 9.33
C GLY A 84 -8.81 9.71 8.80
N LEU A 85 -7.94 8.92 9.40
CA LEU A 85 -7.68 7.52 9.02
C LEU A 85 -8.60 6.51 9.72
N ASN A 86 -9.87 6.87 9.92
CA ASN A 86 -10.88 5.91 10.35
C ASN A 86 -11.36 5.11 9.12
N PRO A 87 -11.20 3.77 9.03
CA PRO A 87 -11.60 2.98 7.86
C PRO A 87 -13.11 2.99 7.57
N LEU A 88 -13.95 3.09 8.61
CA LEU A 88 -15.40 2.87 8.49
C LEU A 88 -16.08 3.80 7.46
N PRO A 89 -15.86 5.14 7.47
CA PRO A 89 -16.43 6.02 6.46
C PRO A 89 -16.00 5.70 5.02
N TYR A 90 -14.78 5.23 4.79
CA TYR A 90 -14.30 4.85 3.46
C TYR A 90 -15.03 3.62 2.94
N HIS A 91 -15.20 2.61 3.81
CA HIS A 91 -16.00 1.43 3.48
C HIS A 91 -17.47 1.76 3.23
N ILE A 92 -18.10 2.60 4.07
CA ILE A 92 -19.48 3.06 3.87
C ILE A 92 -19.61 3.77 2.51
N LEU A 93 -18.67 4.62 2.15
CA LEU A 93 -18.69 5.33 0.87
C LEU A 93 -18.58 4.35 -0.32
N GLY A 94 -17.69 3.37 -0.25
CA GLY A 94 -17.56 2.31 -1.26
C GLY A 94 -18.87 1.52 -1.45
N VAL A 95 -19.50 1.08 -0.35
CA VAL A 95 -20.79 0.39 -0.36
C VAL A 95 -21.91 1.30 -0.88
N ALA A 96 -21.90 2.60 -0.52
CA ALA A 96 -22.88 3.57 -0.99
C ALA A 96 -22.78 3.79 -2.50
N PHE A 97 -21.57 3.92 -3.06
CA PHE A 97 -21.37 4.00 -4.51
C PHE A 97 -21.83 2.73 -5.22
N HIS A 98 -21.59 1.55 -4.63
CA HIS A 98 -22.07 0.29 -5.16
C HIS A 98 -23.61 0.21 -5.17
N ALA A 99 -24.25 0.55 -4.06
CA ALA A 99 -25.70 0.59 -3.94
C ALA A 99 -26.35 1.61 -4.89
N ALA A 100 -25.76 2.80 -5.02
CA ALA A 100 -26.20 3.81 -5.97
C ALA A 100 -26.02 3.33 -7.43
N SER A 101 -24.92 2.64 -7.73
CA SER A 101 -24.70 2.01 -9.04
C SER A 101 -25.75 0.94 -9.34
N ALA A 102 -26.16 0.13 -8.35
CA ALA A 102 -27.22 -0.85 -8.54
C ALA A 102 -28.56 -0.20 -8.90
N LEU A 103 -28.91 0.92 -8.25
CA LEU A 103 -30.11 1.70 -8.58
C LEU A 103 -30.02 2.33 -9.97
N LEU A 104 -28.85 2.83 -10.36
CA LEU A 104 -28.61 3.39 -11.69
C LEU A 104 -28.64 2.30 -12.76
N LEU A 105 -28.09 1.11 -12.50
CA LEU A 105 -28.16 -0.03 -13.40
C LEU A 105 -29.62 -0.44 -13.61
N TRP A 106 -30.41 -0.54 -12.54
CA TRP A 106 -31.86 -0.77 -12.65
C TRP A 106 -32.53 0.28 -13.54
N ARG A 107 -32.22 1.57 -13.34
CA ARG A 107 -32.74 2.66 -14.18
C ARG A 107 -32.34 2.51 -15.65
N VAL A 108 -31.07 2.22 -15.94
CA VAL A 108 -30.56 2.01 -17.30
C VAL A 108 -31.25 0.82 -17.96
N LEU A 109 -31.40 -0.30 -17.25
CA LEU A 109 -32.11 -1.47 -17.74
C LEU A 109 -33.59 -1.17 -18.04
N VAL A 110 -34.24 -0.33 -17.24
CA VAL A 110 -35.61 0.17 -17.52
C VAL A 110 -35.63 1.05 -18.77
N GLN A 111 -34.66 1.96 -18.97
CA GLN A 111 -34.55 2.79 -20.18
C GLN A 111 -34.30 1.95 -21.44
N LEU A 112 -33.55 0.86 -21.29
CA LEU A 112 -33.32 -0.15 -22.34
C LEU A 112 -34.49 -1.12 -22.50
N ARG A 113 -35.55 -1.00 -21.70
CA ARG A 113 -36.75 -1.85 -21.72
C ARG A 113 -36.45 -3.33 -21.50
N VAL A 114 -35.46 -3.63 -20.66
CA VAL A 114 -35.08 -4.99 -20.28
C VAL A 114 -36.12 -5.54 -19.30
N ARG A 115 -36.64 -6.74 -19.59
CA ARG A 115 -37.54 -7.45 -18.67
C ARG A 115 -36.78 -7.89 -17.42
N GLY A 116 -37.42 -7.84 -16.25
CA GLY A 116 -36.75 -8.19 -15.00
C GLY A 116 -35.62 -7.24 -14.58
N ALA A 117 -35.64 -5.98 -15.04
CA ALA A 117 -34.59 -4.99 -14.79
C ALA A 117 -34.18 -4.87 -13.31
N TRP A 118 -35.14 -4.93 -12.37
CA TRP A 118 -34.84 -4.90 -10.94
C TRP A 118 -34.09 -6.17 -10.48
N VAL A 119 -34.52 -7.35 -10.92
CA VAL A 119 -33.87 -8.63 -10.59
C VAL A 119 -32.47 -8.67 -11.16
N GLY A 120 -32.25 -8.23 -12.40
CA GLY A 120 -30.92 -8.15 -13.00
C GLY A 120 -29.97 -7.23 -12.22
N ALA A 121 -30.45 -6.07 -11.79
CA ALA A 121 -29.66 -5.15 -10.97
C ALA A 121 -29.39 -5.69 -9.56
N ALA A 122 -30.38 -6.34 -8.94
CA ALA A 122 -30.23 -6.97 -7.63
C ALA A 122 -29.27 -8.17 -7.66
N MET A 123 -29.35 -9.02 -8.71
CA MET A 123 -28.43 -10.12 -8.91
C MET A 123 -26.99 -9.63 -9.10
N TRP A 124 -26.79 -8.55 -9.86
CA TRP A 124 -25.48 -7.90 -9.96
C TRP A 124 -25.01 -7.43 -8.59
N ALA A 125 -25.80 -6.59 -7.91
CA ALA A 125 -25.40 -5.99 -6.63
C ALA A 125 -25.12 -6.98 -5.49
N LEU A 126 -25.76 -8.14 -5.53
CA LEU A 126 -25.58 -9.18 -4.50
C LEU A 126 -24.60 -10.27 -4.94
N HIS A 127 -23.96 -10.17 -6.10
CA HIS A 127 -23.09 -11.24 -6.57
C HIS A 127 -21.72 -11.24 -5.85
N PRO A 128 -21.25 -12.38 -5.32
CA PRO A 128 -20.01 -12.44 -4.53
C PRO A 128 -18.71 -12.06 -5.26
N VAL A 129 -18.67 -12.14 -6.60
CA VAL A 129 -17.53 -11.62 -7.40
C VAL A 129 -17.28 -10.14 -7.16
N LEU A 130 -18.31 -9.36 -6.85
CA LEU A 130 -18.17 -7.92 -6.69
C LEU A 130 -17.52 -7.54 -5.36
N VAL A 131 -17.36 -8.50 -4.43
CA VAL A 131 -16.84 -8.22 -3.09
C VAL A 131 -15.47 -7.57 -3.12
N GLN A 132 -14.56 -8.04 -3.98
CA GLN A 132 -13.22 -7.43 -4.08
C GLN A 132 -13.29 -5.94 -4.47
N SER A 133 -14.25 -5.54 -5.30
CA SER A 133 -14.43 -4.14 -5.69
C SER A 133 -15.10 -3.27 -4.62
N VAL A 134 -15.91 -3.88 -3.74
CA VAL A 134 -16.75 -3.15 -2.78
C VAL A 134 -16.15 -3.13 -1.38
N ALA A 135 -15.51 -4.22 -0.96
CA ALA A 135 -14.95 -4.37 0.39
C ALA A 135 -13.56 -3.72 0.53
N TRP A 136 -12.77 -3.68 -0.53
CA TRP A 136 -11.42 -3.10 -0.54
C TRP A 136 -11.46 -1.59 -0.83
N ILE A 137 -10.94 -0.77 0.09
CA ILE A 137 -11.05 0.71 0.04
C ILE A 137 -10.47 1.29 -1.24
N THR A 138 -9.25 0.90 -1.63
CA THR A 138 -8.62 1.39 -2.87
C THR A 138 -9.40 1.02 -4.13
N GLU A 139 -10.20 -0.05 -4.10
CA GLU A 139 -11.08 -0.41 -5.21
C GLU A 139 -12.35 0.44 -5.31
N ILE A 140 -12.51 1.48 -4.49
CA ILE A 140 -13.50 2.54 -4.71
C ILE A 140 -13.42 3.12 -6.14
N LYS A 141 -12.24 3.05 -6.78
CA LYS A 141 -12.08 3.34 -8.21
C LYS A 141 -13.08 2.59 -9.08
N ASN A 142 -13.46 1.36 -8.74
CA ASN A 142 -14.53 0.62 -9.44
C ASN A 142 -15.92 1.14 -9.14
N THR A 143 -16.26 1.30 -7.86
CA THR A 143 -17.63 1.65 -7.44
C THR A 143 -17.97 3.09 -7.83
N GLN A 144 -17.03 4.01 -7.65
CA GLN A 144 -17.14 5.42 -8.06
C GLN A 144 -17.16 5.57 -9.59
N SER A 145 -16.26 4.90 -10.32
CA SER A 145 -16.29 4.96 -11.79
C SER A 145 -17.57 4.36 -12.36
N ALA A 146 -18.09 3.26 -11.77
CA ALA A 146 -19.36 2.66 -12.20
C ALA A 146 -20.56 3.59 -11.97
N PHE A 147 -20.59 4.31 -10.86
CA PHE A 147 -21.63 5.31 -10.58
C PHE A 147 -21.68 6.36 -11.70
N PHE A 148 -20.53 6.96 -12.04
CA PHE A 148 -20.44 7.95 -13.12
C PHE A 148 -20.66 7.33 -14.51
N TYR A 149 -20.16 6.13 -14.75
CA TYR A 149 -20.35 5.38 -15.99
C TYR A 149 -21.84 5.13 -16.29
N LEU A 150 -22.61 4.69 -15.28
CA LEU A 150 -24.05 4.46 -15.42
C LEU A 150 -24.85 5.77 -15.52
N LEU A 151 -24.42 6.84 -14.84
CA LEU A 151 -24.98 8.19 -15.04
C LEU A 151 -24.78 8.66 -16.49
N ALA A 152 -23.59 8.47 -17.06
CA ALA A 152 -23.32 8.81 -18.45
C ALA A 152 -24.27 8.04 -19.40
N ILE A 153 -24.40 6.71 -19.24
CA ILE A 153 -25.33 5.90 -20.05
C ILE A 153 -26.78 6.41 -19.87
N SER A 154 -27.22 6.64 -18.64
CA SER A 154 -28.58 7.11 -18.35
C SER A 154 -28.89 8.49 -18.94
N CYS A 155 -27.93 9.42 -18.90
CA CYS A 155 -28.03 10.73 -19.52
C CYS A 155 -28.04 10.63 -21.04
N PHE A 156 -27.21 9.78 -21.64
CA PHE A 156 -27.20 9.54 -23.08
C PHE A 156 -28.55 9.02 -23.59
N LEU A 157 -29.13 8.02 -22.91
CA LEU A 157 -30.44 7.48 -23.26
C LEU A 157 -31.56 8.52 -23.09
N GLN A 158 -31.49 9.37 -22.06
CA GLN A 158 -32.43 10.48 -21.87
C GLN A 158 -32.30 11.57 -22.94
N ALA A 159 -31.08 11.91 -23.33
CA ALA A 159 -30.84 12.85 -24.43
C ALA A 159 -31.54 12.36 -25.69
N ARG A 160 -31.50 11.05 -25.97
CA ARG A 160 -32.19 10.44 -27.11
C ARG A 160 -33.70 10.48 -26.99
N ASP A 161 -34.26 10.12 -25.84
CA ASP A 161 -35.71 10.13 -25.63
C ASP A 161 -36.33 11.53 -25.74
N ARG A 162 -35.61 12.56 -25.25
CA ARG A 162 -36.08 13.96 -25.23
C ARG A 162 -35.72 14.74 -26.50
N LYS A 163 -35.73 14.08 -27.66
CA LYS A 163 -35.41 14.70 -28.97
C LYS A 163 -34.08 15.46 -28.99
N ARG A 164 -33.01 14.89 -28.42
CA ARG A 164 -31.64 15.43 -28.43
C ARG A 164 -31.48 16.72 -27.62
N ASN A 165 -31.97 16.69 -26.38
CA ASN A 165 -31.72 17.77 -25.43
C ASN A 165 -30.21 17.89 -25.14
N GLY A 166 -29.63 19.04 -25.48
CA GLY A 166 -28.19 19.31 -25.37
C GLY A 166 -27.63 19.22 -23.94
N ILE A 167 -28.45 19.51 -22.92
CA ILE A 167 -28.02 19.44 -21.51
C ILE A 167 -27.62 18.01 -21.16
N PHE A 168 -28.46 17.03 -21.51
CA PHE A 168 -28.17 15.62 -21.21
C PHE A 168 -26.98 15.08 -22.00
N TYR A 169 -26.72 15.62 -23.20
CA TYR A 169 -25.51 15.30 -23.95
C TYR A 169 -24.25 15.79 -23.24
N TRP A 170 -24.22 17.05 -22.80
CA TRP A 170 -23.08 17.59 -22.05
C TRP A 170 -22.89 16.91 -20.69
N LEU A 171 -23.98 16.56 -20.00
CA LEU A 171 -23.92 15.74 -18.78
C LEU A 171 -23.34 14.35 -19.05
N THR A 172 -23.62 13.75 -20.21
CA THR A 172 -23.01 12.47 -20.60
C THR A 172 -21.49 12.60 -20.70
N ILE A 173 -20.99 13.67 -21.33
CA ILE A 173 -19.55 13.94 -21.44
C ILE A 173 -18.94 14.18 -20.06
N PHE A 174 -19.58 15.03 -19.23
CA PHE A 174 -19.11 15.32 -17.88
C PHE A 174 -18.97 14.04 -17.03
N PHE A 175 -20.01 13.21 -16.97
CA PHE A 175 -19.96 11.96 -16.22
C PHE A 175 -19.00 10.94 -16.84
N PHE A 176 -18.81 10.96 -18.16
CA PHE A 176 -17.81 10.11 -18.79
C PHE A 176 -16.39 10.48 -18.38
N VAL A 177 -16.06 11.78 -18.37
CA VAL A 177 -14.77 12.27 -17.88
C VAL A 177 -14.58 11.89 -16.41
N ALA A 178 -15.60 12.10 -15.57
CA ALA A 178 -15.56 11.70 -14.16
C ALA A 178 -15.35 10.18 -13.97
N ALA A 179 -15.95 9.35 -14.83
CA ALA A 179 -15.75 7.90 -14.81
C ALA A 179 -14.30 7.53 -15.14
N ILE A 180 -13.74 8.11 -16.21
CA ILE A 180 -12.35 7.86 -16.64
C ILE A 180 -11.34 8.33 -15.60
N THR A 181 -11.52 9.52 -15.03
CA THR A 181 -10.61 10.07 -14.01
C THR A 181 -10.76 9.37 -12.65
N SER A 182 -11.82 8.58 -12.47
CA SER A 182 -11.92 7.62 -11.36
C SER A 182 -11.25 6.30 -11.68
N LYS A 183 -11.45 5.75 -12.89
CA LYS A 183 -10.79 4.53 -13.37
C LYS A 183 -10.70 4.50 -14.91
N PRO A 184 -9.49 4.46 -15.50
CA PRO A 184 -9.34 4.49 -16.96
C PRO A 184 -9.99 3.32 -17.71
N SER A 185 -10.27 2.18 -17.08
CA SER A 185 -10.93 1.05 -17.76
C SER A 185 -12.33 1.40 -18.31
N THR A 186 -12.93 2.54 -17.95
CA THR A 186 -14.20 3.01 -18.54
C THR A 186 -14.06 3.57 -19.96
N VAL A 187 -12.85 3.62 -20.54
CA VAL A 187 -12.59 4.07 -21.92
C VAL A 187 -13.42 3.36 -22.99
N MET A 188 -14.00 2.20 -22.68
CA MET A 188 -14.88 1.46 -23.59
C MET A 188 -16.32 1.99 -23.64
N LEU A 189 -16.66 3.04 -22.86
CA LEU A 189 -18.00 3.63 -22.86
C LEU A 189 -18.52 4.03 -24.25
N PRO A 190 -17.76 4.65 -25.17
CA PRO A 190 -18.30 5.04 -26.50
C PRO A 190 -18.82 3.82 -27.27
N VAL A 191 -18.12 2.69 -27.18
CA VAL A 191 -18.52 1.42 -27.80
C VAL A 191 -19.76 0.85 -27.12
N VAL A 192 -19.87 0.97 -25.80
CA VAL A 192 -21.08 0.57 -25.07
C VAL A 192 -22.28 1.45 -25.42
N LEU A 193 -22.10 2.77 -25.55
CA LEU A 193 -23.18 3.66 -25.98
C LEU A 193 -23.65 3.32 -27.41
N ALA A 194 -22.72 2.98 -28.31
CA ALA A 194 -23.04 2.46 -29.63
C ALA A 194 -23.81 1.13 -29.56
N LEU A 195 -23.45 0.22 -28.66
CA LEU A 195 -24.17 -1.03 -28.42
C LEU A 195 -25.58 -0.78 -27.88
N CYS A 196 -25.76 0.20 -26.98
CA CYS A 196 -27.07 0.65 -26.49
C CYS A 196 -27.94 1.23 -27.61
N LEU A 197 -27.36 1.99 -28.54
CA LEU A 197 -28.09 2.46 -29.74
C LEU A 197 -28.49 1.28 -30.62
N TRP A 198 -27.58 0.35 -30.90
CA TRP A 198 -27.91 -0.84 -31.68
C TRP A 198 -29.05 -1.62 -31.03
N TRP A 199 -29.04 -1.80 -29.71
CA TRP A 199 -30.11 -2.46 -28.96
C TRP A 199 -31.46 -1.78 -29.13
N ARG A 200 -31.52 -0.44 -29.07
CA ARG A 200 -32.77 0.32 -29.13
C ARG A 200 -33.28 0.58 -30.55
N GLU A 201 -32.38 0.88 -31.48
CA GLU A 201 -32.68 1.41 -32.81
C GLU A 201 -32.36 0.42 -33.94
N GLY A 202 -31.69 -0.70 -33.64
CA GLY A 202 -31.34 -1.73 -34.62
C GLY A 202 -30.06 -1.47 -35.42
N GLY A 203 -29.47 -0.28 -35.29
CA GLY A 203 -28.24 0.12 -35.97
C GLY A 203 -27.72 1.48 -35.51
N ILE A 204 -26.64 1.95 -36.12
CA ILE A 204 -26.01 3.25 -35.84
C ILE A 204 -26.07 4.09 -37.13
N ALA A 205 -26.61 5.30 -37.08
CA ALA A 205 -26.66 6.18 -38.25
C ALA A 205 -25.38 7.03 -38.38
N GLN A 206 -25.06 7.52 -39.58
CA GLN A 206 -23.86 8.37 -39.80
C GLN A 206 -23.83 9.62 -38.92
N ARG A 207 -24.99 10.22 -38.66
CA ARG A 207 -25.11 11.38 -37.75
C ARG A 207 -24.70 11.07 -36.30
N ASP A 208 -24.79 9.81 -35.88
CA ASP A 208 -24.40 9.38 -34.55
C ASP A 208 -22.88 9.27 -34.42
N LEU A 209 -22.17 8.96 -35.51
CA LEU A 209 -20.70 8.94 -35.52
C LEU A 209 -20.10 10.30 -35.14
N ARG A 210 -20.69 11.41 -35.61
CA ARG A 210 -20.26 12.77 -35.24
C ARG A 210 -20.46 13.05 -33.75
N LEU A 211 -21.55 12.53 -33.17
CA LEU A 211 -21.84 12.67 -31.74
C LEU A 211 -20.89 11.83 -30.87
N PHE A 212 -20.33 10.74 -31.42
CA PHE A 212 -19.35 9.93 -30.71
C PHE A 212 -17.92 10.47 -30.77
N LEU A 213 -17.61 11.39 -31.69
CA LEU A 213 -16.25 11.88 -31.89
C LEU A 213 -15.59 12.40 -30.60
N PRO A 214 -16.23 13.26 -29.77
CA PRO A 214 -15.62 13.70 -28.51
C PRO A 214 -15.34 12.54 -27.54
N PHE A 215 -16.24 11.56 -27.46
CA PHE A 215 -16.08 10.39 -26.59
C PHE A 215 -14.90 9.52 -27.04
N ILE A 216 -14.74 9.32 -28.35
CA ILE A 216 -13.62 8.56 -28.92
C ILE A 216 -12.29 9.27 -28.64
N LEU A 217 -12.23 10.60 -28.86
CA LEU A 217 -11.01 11.38 -28.60
C LEU A 217 -10.59 11.32 -27.13
N ILE A 218 -11.54 11.52 -26.21
CA ILE A 218 -11.30 11.39 -24.76
C ILE A 218 -10.79 9.99 -24.42
N SER A 219 -11.37 8.94 -25.02
CA SER A 219 -10.96 7.55 -24.78
C SER A 219 -9.54 7.27 -25.27
N LEU A 220 -9.19 7.76 -26.46
CA LEU A 220 -7.85 7.59 -27.05
C LEU A 220 -6.78 8.29 -26.21
N LEU A 221 -7.05 9.53 -25.79
CA LEU A 221 -6.13 10.28 -24.93
C LEU A 221 -5.92 9.58 -23.58
N ALA A 222 -7.00 9.16 -22.91
CA ALA A 222 -6.92 8.45 -21.64
C ALA A 222 -6.21 7.08 -21.76
N SER A 223 -6.45 6.36 -22.87
CA SER A 223 -5.77 5.08 -23.13
C SER A 223 -4.28 5.27 -23.34
N GLY A 224 -3.89 6.27 -24.16
CA GLY A 224 -2.48 6.60 -24.39
C GLY A 224 -1.75 6.98 -23.10
N TRP A 225 -2.37 7.81 -22.27
CA TRP A 225 -1.82 8.17 -20.95
C TRP A 225 -1.65 6.95 -20.04
N THR A 226 -2.67 6.08 -19.95
CA THR A 226 -2.62 4.88 -19.09
C THR A 226 -1.52 3.91 -19.51
N ILE A 227 -1.36 3.66 -20.81
CA ILE A 227 -0.28 2.79 -21.33
C ILE A 227 1.10 3.38 -21.01
N TRP A 228 1.24 4.70 -21.14
CA TRP A 228 2.48 5.39 -20.80
C TRP A 228 2.78 5.29 -19.29
N GLU A 229 1.80 5.56 -18.43
CA GLU A 229 1.96 5.48 -16.98
C GLU A 229 2.33 4.06 -16.51
N GLN A 230 1.63 3.03 -17.00
CA GLN A 230 1.90 1.64 -16.61
C GLN A 230 3.34 1.22 -16.98
N LYS A 231 3.80 1.65 -18.16
CA LYS A 231 5.13 1.30 -18.66
C LYS A 231 6.24 2.05 -17.94
N PHE A 232 6.08 3.35 -17.71
CA PHE A 232 7.19 4.21 -17.27
C PHE A 232 7.16 4.57 -15.79
N HIS A 233 5.99 4.66 -15.15
CA HIS A 233 5.88 4.97 -13.72
C HIS A 233 5.63 3.72 -12.86
N SER A 234 4.71 2.85 -13.28
CA SER A 234 4.46 1.59 -12.57
C SER A 234 5.53 0.51 -12.84
N HIS A 235 6.50 0.79 -13.73
CA HIS A 235 7.59 -0.12 -14.09
C HIS A 235 7.10 -1.54 -14.44
N ALA A 236 5.99 -1.65 -15.19
CA ALA A 236 5.54 -2.92 -15.76
C ALA A 236 6.45 -3.35 -16.93
N THR A 237 7.74 -3.46 -16.65
CA THR A 237 8.83 -3.76 -17.58
C THR A 237 9.69 -4.86 -16.95
N GLY A 238 10.09 -5.85 -17.75
CA GLY A 238 10.90 -6.97 -17.27
C GLY A 238 10.33 -8.33 -17.66
N ALA A 239 11.08 -9.40 -17.33
CA ALA A 239 10.78 -10.76 -17.78
C ALA A 239 9.39 -11.26 -17.36
N GLU A 240 8.84 -10.75 -16.26
CA GLU A 240 7.49 -11.07 -15.77
C GLU A 240 6.37 -10.68 -16.75
N TRP A 241 6.58 -9.66 -17.60
CA TRP A 241 5.60 -9.19 -18.59
C TRP A 241 5.94 -9.59 -20.04
N VAL A 242 7.03 -10.33 -20.24
CA VAL A 242 7.42 -10.81 -21.58
C VAL A 242 6.56 -12.03 -21.96
N GLN A 243 5.47 -11.77 -22.67
CA GLN A 243 4.71 -12.80 -23.40
C GLN A 243 4.78 -12.54 -24.90
N THR A 244 4.76 -13.62 -25.69
CA THR A 244 4.61 -13.53 -27.15
C THR A 244 3.20 -13.04 -27.51
N PRO A 245 3.01 -12.39 -28.68
CA PRO A 245 1.68 -11.95 -29.12
C PRO A 245 0.64 -13.06 -29.15
N LEU A 246 1.05 -14.29 -29.49
CA LEU A 246 0.18 -15.45 -29.51
C LEU A 246 -0.27 -15.87 -28.10
N GLN A 247 0.65 -15.88 -27.13
CA GLN A 247 0.31 -16.17 -25.73
C GLN A 247 -0.72 -15.17 -25.19
N ARG A 248 -0.54 -13.87 -25.48
CA ARG A 248 -1.48 -12.83 -25.06
C ARG A 248 -2.91 -13.06 -25.57
N ILE A 249 -3.04 -13.49 -26.82
CA ILE A 249 -4.35 -13.83 -27.42
C ILE A 249 -4.98 -15.02 -26.70
N LEU A 250 -4.21 -16.07 -26.45
CA LEU A 250 -4.70 -17.28 -25.77
C LEU A 250 -5.10 -16.98 -24.31
N ILE A 251 -4.24 -16.29 -23.56
CA ILE A 251 -4.52 -15.85 -22.18
C ILE A 251 -5.78 -14.98 -22.13
N SER A 252 -5.96 -14.07 -23.09
CA SER A 252 -7.15 -13.22 -23.17
C SER A 252 -8.42 -14.02 -23.43
N ALA A 253 -8.35 -15.06 -24.27
CA ALA A 253 -9.48 -15.96 -24.49
C ALA A 253 -9.82 -16.76 -23.23
N ASP A 254 -8.80 -17.29 -22.53
CA ASP A 254 -8.95 -17.99 -21.26
C ASP A 254 -9.58 -17.08 -20.20
N ALA A 255 -9.16 -15.81 -20.12
CA ALA A 255 -9.70 -14.82 -19.19
C ALA A 255 -11.19 -14.56 -19.41
N ILE A 256 -11.64 -14.41 -20.66
CA ILE A 256 -13.07 -14.20 -20.97
C ILE A 256 -13.92 -15.37 -20.43
N TRP A 257 -13.49 -16.60 -20.67
CA TRP A 257 -14.20 -17.79 -20.17
C TRP A 257 -14.11 -17.92 -18.65
N PHE A 258 -12.93 -17.67 -18.07
CA PHE A 258 -12.72 -17.67 -16.63
C PHE A 258 -13.74 -16.77 -15.93
N TYR A 259 -13.86 -15.52 -16.38
CA TYR A 259 -14.79 -14.57 -15.77
C TYR A 259 -16.25 -14.96 -15.98
N LEU A 260 -16.66 -15.40 -17.19
CA LEU A 260 -18.02 -15.90 -17.42
C LEU A 260 -18.37 -17.07 -16.48
N LEU A 261 -17.42 -18.00 -16.30
CA LEU A 261 -17.61 -19.14 -15.40
C LEU A 261 -17.71 -18.69 -13.94
N LYS A 262 -16.97 -17.67 -13.50
CA LYS A 262 -17.09 -17.11 -12.13
C LYS A 262 -18.42 -16.41 -11.87
N LEU A 263 -19.13 -15.94 -12.89
CA LEU A 263 -20.50 -15.44 -12.76
C LEU A 263 -21.54 -16.56 -12.62
N ILE A 264 -21.23 -17.76 -13.09
CA ILE A 264 -22.12 -18.93 -12.96
C ILE A 264 -21.81 -19.69 -11.67
N TRP A 265 -20.52 -19.84 -11.37
CA TRP A 265 -19.99 -20.59 -10.24
C TRP A 265 -18.92 -19.77 -9.49
N PRO A 266 -19.32 -18.91 -8.54
CA PRO A 266 -18.41 -18.02 -7.83
C PRO A 266 -17.66 -18.74 -6.70
N HIS A 267 -16.96 -19.83 -7.02
CA HIS A 267 -16.11 -20.55 -6.07
C HIS A 267 -14.93 -21.25 -6.77
N PRO A 268 -13.71 -21.21 -6.21
CA PRO A 268 -13.28 -20.30 -5.15
C PRO A 268 -13.13 -18.87 -5.69
N LEU A 269 -13.39 -17.87 -4.86
CA LEU A 269 -13.01 -16.47 -5.12
C LEU A 269 -11.80 -16.13 -4.27
N ILE A 270 -10.71 -15.74 -4.94
CA ILE A 270 -9.35 -15.63 -4.37
C ILE A 270 -8.84 -14.23 -4.66
N PHE A 271 -8.16 -13.61 -3.69
CA PHE A 271 -7.58 -12.28 -3.88
C PHE A 271 -6.51 -12.26 -4.99
N ILE A 272 -5.62 -13.26 -4.98
CA ILE A 272 -4.60 -13.48 -6.01
C ILE A 272 -4.69 -14.91 -6.54
N TYR A 273 -5.21 -15.05 -7.76
CA TYR A 273 -5.26 -16.34 -8.45
C TYR A 273 -3.88 -16.84 -8.86
N SER A 274 -3.76 -18.15 -9.12
CA SER A 274 -2.55 -18.72 -9.68
C SER A 274 -2.31 -18.18 -11.08
N ARG A 275 -1.10 -17.65 -11.33
CA ARG A 275 -0.69 -17.25 -12.67
C ARG A 275 -0.65 -18.44 -13.62
N TRP A 276 -1.26 -18.31 -14.80
CA TRP A 276 -1.35 -19.39 -15.78
C TRP A 276 -0.05 -19.55 -16.56
N ASN A 277 0.22 -20.77 -17.01
CA ASN A 277 1.29 -21.05 -17.98
C ASN A 277 0.66 -21.52 -19.29
N VAL A 278 0.53 -20.61 -20.25
CA VAL A 278 -0.10 -20.87 -21.55
C VAL A 278 1.00 -21.13 -22.58
N ASP A 279 1.06 -22.38 -23.04
CA ASP A 279 2.02 -22.88 -24.01
C ASP A 279 1.32 -23.08 -25.37
N PRO A 280 1.59 -22.23 -26.38
CA PRO A 280 0.95 -22.32 -27.69
C PRO A 280 1.23 -23.61 -28.45
N SER A 281 2.28 -24.37 -28.07
CA SER A 281 2.59 -25.66 -28.68
C SER A 281 1.57 -26.76 -28.31
N ARG A 282 0.83 -26.56 -27.22
CA ARG A 282 -0.20 -27.49 -26.77
C ARG A 282 -1.54 -27.15 -27.42
N TRP A 283 -2.11 -28.10 -28.16
CA TRP A 283 -3.41 -27.92 -28.83
C TRP A 283 -4.55 -27.56 -27.86
N LEU A 284 -4.50 -28.02 -26.61
CA LEU A 284 -5.50 -27.68 -25.57
C LEU A 284 -5.58 -26.17 -25.29
N ALA A 285 -4.47 -25.43 -25.43
CA ALA A 285 -4.43 -23.98 -25.23
C ALA A 285 -5.27 -23.21 -26.25
N TRP A 286 -5.64 -23.84 -27.38
CA TRP A 286 -6.42 -23.22 -28.45
C TRP A 286 -7.93 -23.41 -28.29
N ILE A 287 -8.37 -24.36 -27.47
CA ILE A 287 -9.81 -24.65 -27.27
C ILE A 287 -10.59 -23.40 -26.87
N PRO A 288 -10.15 -22.61 -25.86
CA PRO A 288 -10.92 -21.46 -25.39
C PRO A 288 -11.04 -20.38 -26.46
N LEU A 289 -9.98 -20.14 -27.24
CA LEU A 289 -10.00 -19.21 -28.37
C LEU A 289 -10.94 -19.68 -29.48
N VAL A 290 -10.86 -20.94 -29.91
CA VAL A 290 -11.74 -21.48 -30.96
C VAL A 290 -13.20 -21.44 -30.52
N ALA A 291 -13.50 -21.85 -29.28
CA ALA A 291 -14.85 -21.78 -28.72
C ALA A 291 -15.36 -20.34 -28.67
N LEU A 292 -14.51 -19.38 -28.30
CA LEU A 292 -14.85 -17.96 -28.25
C LEU A 292 -15.20 -17.43 -29.65
N LEU A 293 -14.38 -17.75 -30.65
CA LEU A 293 -14.62 -17.32 -32.04
C LEU A 293 -15.91 -17.93 -32.59
N LEU A 294 -16.15 -19.23 -32.39
CA LEU A 294 -17.38 -19.89 -32.83
C LEU A 294 -18.62 -19.28 -32.16
N ALA A 295 -18.57 -19.04 -30.85
CA ALA A 295 -19.66 -18.39 -30.11
C ALA A 295 -19.91 -16.96 -30.62
N ALA A 296 -18.84 -16.17 -30.79
CA ALA A 296 -18.94 -14.80 -31.30
C ALA A 296 -19.52 -14.75 -32.72
N THR A 297 -19.07 -15.63 -33.61
CA THR A 297 -19.59 -15.74 -34.98
C THR A 297 -21.06 -16.14 -34.98
N ALA A 298 -21.46 -17.15 -34.20
CA ALA A 298 -22.85 -17.58 -34.10
C ALA A 298 -23.76 -16.45 -33.58
N LEU A 299 -23.34 -15.77 -32.50
CA LEU A 299 -24.06 -14.64 -31.93
C LEU A 299 -24.12 -13.44 -32.87
N PHE A 300 -23.07 -13.20 -33.65
CA PHE A 300 -23.05 -12.13 -34.65
C PHE A 300 -24.02 -12.42 -35.80
N ILE A 301 -24.03 -13.64 -36.35
CA ILE A 301 -24.96 -14.05 -37.41
C ILE A 301 -26.40 -13.94 -36.92
N LYS A 302 -26.67 -14.38 -35.68
CA LYS A 302 -28.02 -14.40 -35.09
C LYS A 302 -28.39 -13.14 -34.30
N ARG A 303 -27.59 -12.07 -34.39
CA ARG A 303 -27.73 -10.85 -33.57
C ARG A 303 -29.09 -10.15 -33.64
N ASN A 304 -29.82 -10.31 -34.74
CA ASN A 304 -31.14 -9.69 -34.95
C ASN A 304 -32.31 -10.70 -34.76
N THR A 305 -32.07 -11.82 -34.08
CA THR A 305 -33.09 -12.85 -33.79
C THR A 305 -33.48 -12.86 -32.30
N CYS A 306 -34.07 -13.95 -31.80
CA CYS A 306 -34.30 -14.16 -30.37
C CYS A 306 -33.01 -14.13 -29.53
N LEU A 307 -31.84 -14.32 -30.15
CA LEU A 307 -30.54 -14.24 -29.48
C LEU A 307 -30.03 -12.80 -29.28
N ARG A 308 -30.77 -11.77 -29.72
CA ARG A 308 -30.38 -10.35 -29.53
C ARG A 308 -30.00 -9.99 -28.08
N PRO A 309 -30.72 -10.42 -27.03
CA PRO A 309 -30.32 -10.16 -25.64
C PRO A 309 -29.01 -10.84 -25.26
N VAL A 310 -28.79 -12.07 -25.74
CA VAL A 310 -27.56 -12.85 -25.50
C VAL A 310 -26.38 -12.19 -26.22
N THR A 311 -26.56 -11.79 -27.48
CA THR A 311 -25.54 -11.07 -28.26
C THR A 311 -25.19 -9.74 -27.59
N PHE A 312 -26.18 -8.98 -27.09
CA PHE A 312 -25.92 -7.74 -26.36
C PHE A 312 -25.09 -7.99 -25.10
N ALA A 313 -25.52 -8.92 -24.24
CA ALA A 313 -24.84 -9.22 -22.99
C ALA A 313 -23.40 -9.71 -23.20
N PHE A 314 -23.19 -10.60 -24.18
CA PHE A 314 -21.88 -11.11 -24.54
C PHE A 314 -20.97 -10.02 -25.13
N ALA A 315 -21.48 -9.22 -26.07
CA ALA A 315 -20.71 -8.11 -26.64
C ALA A 315 -20.34 -7.09 -25.56
N TYR A 316 -21.31 -6.69 -24.72
CA TYR A 316 -21.06 -5.80 -23.58
C TYR A 316 -19.96 -6.34 -22.68
N PHE A 317 -20.04 -7.62 -22.31
CA PHE A 317 -19.07 -8.30 -21.46
C PHE A 317 -17.66 -8.24 -22.04
N VAL A 318 -17.47 -8.69 -23.30
CA VAL A 318 -16.15 -8.69 -23.93
C VAL A 318 -15.60 -7.28 -24.16
N ILE A 319 -16.45 -6.34 -24.60
CA ILE A 319 -16.06 -4.93 -24.83
C ILE A 319 -15.57 -4.28 -23.54
N THR A 320 -16.30 -4.43 -22.45
CA THR A 320 -15.95 -3.79 -21.17
C THR A 320 -14.79 -4.48 -20.46
N LEU A 321 -14.54 -5.76 -20.73
CA LEU A 321 -13.40 -6.50 -20.23
C LEU A 321 -12.10 -6.20 -21.01
N PHE A 322 -12.20 -5.70 -22.25
CA PHE A 322 -11.04 -5.48 -23.11
C PHE A 322 -9.84 -4.75 -22.47
N PRO A 323 -10.01 -3.67 -21.68
CA PRO A 323 -8.88 -2.94 -21.08
C PRO A 323 -8.08 -3.75 -20.05
N VAL A 324 -8.65 -4.85 -19.54
CA VAL A 324 -8.05 -5.72 -18.51
C VAL A 324 -7.71 -7.11 -19.07
N LEU A 325 -7.72 -7.26 -20.40
CA LEU A 325 -7.17 -8.43 -21.09
C LEU A 325 -5.67 -8.26 -21.32
N ASP A 326 -4.98 -9.36 -21.61
CA ASP A 326 -3.51 -9.44 -21.69
C ASP A 326 -2.89 -8.78 -22.94
N PHE A 327 -3.65 -7.91 -23.61
CA PHE A 327 -3.18 -7.12 -24.76
C PHE A 327 -2.25 -5.95 -24.37
N PHE A 328 -2.20 -5.60 -23.08
CA PHE A 328 -1.39 -4.52 -22.54
C PHE A 328 -0.66 -4.99 -21.28
N ASP A 329 0.52 -4.42 -21.01
CA ASP A 329 1.25 -4.68 -19.79
C ASP A 329 0.59 -3.94 -18.63
N VAL A 330 -0.10 -4.71 -17.79
CA VAL A 330 -0.69 -4.23 -16.54
C VAL A 330 0.18 -4.72 -15.39
N TYR A 331 0.57 -3.84 -14.47
CA TYR A 331 1.47 -4.20 -13.36
C TYR A 331 1.01 -5.47 -12.61
N PHE A 332 -0.30 -5.59 -12.35
CA PHE A 332 -0.89 -6.73 -11.65
C PHE A 332 -0.62 -8.11 -12.31
N PHE A 333 -0.36 -8.16 -13.62
CA PHE A 333 -0.12 -9.42 -14.35
C PHE A 333 1.16 -10.17 -13.94
N ARG A 334 2.03 -9.52 -13.16
CA ARG A 334 3.10 -10.22 -12.44
C ARG A 334 2.59 -11.25 -11.42
N TYR A 335 1.43 -10.98 -10.81
CA TYR A 335 0.82 -11.84 -9.80
C TYR A 335 -0.14 -12.85 -10.44
N SER A 336 -1.03 -12.36 -11.32
CA SER A 336 -2.08 -13.15 -11.96
C SER A 336 -2.64 -12.42 -13.18
N PHE A 337 -3.06 -13.14 -14.23
CA PHE A 337 -3.75 -12.57 -15.39
C PHE A 337 -5.21 -12.23 -15.13
N VAL A 338 -5.76 -12.68 -13.99
CA VAL A 338 -7.16 -12.49 -13.63
C VAL A 338 -7.33 -12.04 -12.18
N SER A 339 -8.37 -11.24 -11.94
CA SER A 339 -8.75 -10.72 -10.63
C SER A 339 -10.25 -10.42 -10.60
N ASP A 340 -10.94 -10.70 -9.49
CA ASP A 340 -12.41 -10.60 -9.45
C ASP A 340 -12.89 -9.16 -9.70
N HIS A 341 -12.14 -8.16 -9.22
CA HIS A 341 -12.49 -6.75 -9.41
C HIS A 341 -12.35 -6.25 -10.87
N PHE A 342 -11.64 -6.98 -11.74
CA PHE A 342 -11.48 -6.61 -13.15
C PHE A 342 -12.78 -6.74 -13.96
N GLN A 343 -13.66 -7.67 -13.58
CA GLN A 343 -14.95 -7.90 -14.25
C GLN A 343 -16.12 -7.10 -13.65
N TYR A 344 -15.87 -6.15 -12.74
CA TYR A 344 -16.91 -5.42 -12.02
C TYR A 344 -17.95 -4.76 -12.95
N LEU A 345 -17.49 -4.01 -13.96
CA LEU A 345 -18.38 -3.44 -14.99
C LEU A 345 -18.91 -4.50 -15.94
N ALA A 346 -18.05 -5.40 -16.41
CA ALA A 346 -18.39 -6.39 -17.43
C ALA A 346 -19.53 -7.32 -17.00
N SER A 347 -19.53 -7.72 -15.73
CA SER A 347 -20.54 -8.61 -15.14
C SER A 347 -21.98 -8.09 -15.22
N MET A 348 -22.20 -6.77 -15.39
CA MET A 348 -23.55 -6.19 -15.50
C MET A 348 -24.35 -6.80 -16.66
N GLY A 349 -23.72 -7.05 -17.80
CA GLY A 349 -24.38 -7.60 -19.00
C GLY A 349 -24.92 -9.01 -18.77
N PRO A 350 -24.05 -10.00 -18.46
CA PRO A 350 -24.48 -11.37 -18.20
C PRO A 350 -25.45 -11.50 -17.02
N LEU A 351 -25.26 -10.75 -15.93
CA LEU A 351 -26.16 -10.81 -14.77
C LEU A 351 -27.52 -10.15 -15.04
N ALA A 352 -27.57 -9.08 -15.83
CA ALA A 352 -28.84 -8.52 -16.30
C ALA A 352 -29.59 -9.51 -17.22
N LEU A 353 -28.86 -10.21 -18.11
CA LEU A 353 -29.42 -11.27 -18.94
C LEU A 353 -29.96 -12.43 -18.09
N ALA A 354 -29.21 -12.85 -17.08
CA ALA A 354 -29.63 -13.90 -16.15
C ALA A 354 -30.92 -13.51 -15.41
N GLY A 355 -30.98 -12.28 -14.88
CA GLY A 355 -32.19 -11.76 -14.23
C GLY A 355 -33.40 -11.70 -15.16
N ALA A 356 -33.22 -11.27 -16.42
CA ALA A 356 -34.27 -11.31 -17.43
C ALA A 356 -34.71 -12.75 -17.76
N GLY A 357 -33.75 -13.68 -17.81
CA GLY A 357 -33.98 -15.11 -18.02
C GLY A 357 -34.78 -15.75 -16.89
N VAL A 358 -34.44 -15.46 -15.63
CA VAL A 358 -35.18 -15.92 -14.43
C VAL A 358 -36.63 -15.47 -14.52
N VAL A 359 -36.88 -14.17 -14.74
CA VAL A 359 -38.25 -13.64 -14.84
C VAL A 359 -39.00 -14.28 -16.01
N THR A 360 -38.37 -14.43 -17.17
CA THR A 360 -39.01 -15.04 -18.35
C THR A 360 -39.32 -16.52 -18.15
N ALA A 361 -38.42 -17.29 -17.52
CA ALA A 361 -38.63 -18.70 -17.24
C ALA A 361 -39.76 -18.90 -16.22
N VAL A 362 -39.77 -18.06 -15.18
CA VAL A 362 -40.79 -18.05 -14.13
C VAL A 362 -42.19 -17.71 -14.67
N GLU A 363 -42.28 -16.81 -15.66
CA GLU A 363 -43.55 -16.50 -16.35
C GLU A 363 -44.03 -17.64 -17.26
N LYS A 364 -43.11 -18.39 -17.90
CA LYS A 364 -43.45 -19.50 -18.82
C LYS A 364 -43.87 -20.77 -18.09
N ILE A 365 -43.31 -21.05 -16.92
CA ILE A 365 -43.73 -22.17 -16.08
C ILE A 365 -45.12 -21.79 -15.54
N ALA A 366 -46.17 -22.41 -16.09
CA ALA A 366 -47.58 -22.09 -15.86
C ALA A 366 -48.09 -22.41 -14.44
N ILE A 367 -47.33 -22.06 -13.40
CA ILE A 367 -47.75 -22.12 -12.00
C ILE A 367 -48.15 -20.69 -11.60
N HIS A 368 -49.43 -20.38 -11.76
CA HIS A 368 -50.08 -19.10 -11.43
C HIS A 368 -50.06 -18.71 -9.94
N ARG A 369 -49.10 -19.18 -9.14
CA ARG A 369 -48.93 -18.73 -7.75
C ARG A 369 -47.76 -17.76 -7.70
N LEU A 370 -48.07 -16.46 -7.75
CA LEU A 370 -47.18 -15.33 -7.46
C LEU A 370 -46.19 -15.62 -6.30
N ARG A 371 -46.65 -16.38 -5.29
CA ARG A 371 -45.87 -16.83 -4.13
C ARG A 371 -44.63 -17.68 -4.48
N ILE A 372 -44.69 -18.55 -5.48
CA ILE A 372 -43.55 -19.41 -5.87
C ILE A 372 -42.53 -18.61 -6.68
N GLN A 373 -43.02 -17.72 -7.54
CA GLN A 373 -42.20 -16.82 -8.34
C GLN A 373 -41.39 -15.85 -7.47
N THR A 374 -42.05 -15.27 -6.47
CA THR A 374 -41.39 -14.41 -5.47
C THR A 374 -40.44 -15.21 -4.59
N ALA A 375 -40.81 -16.43 -4.18
CA ALA A 375 -39.95 -17.29 -3.37
C ALA A 375 -38.67 -17.73 -4.11
N ALA A 376 -38.76 -18.13 -5.38
CA ALA A 376 -37.58 -18.52 -6.17
C ALA A 376 -36.62 -17.34 -6.40
N THR A 377 -37.16 -16.17 -6.75
CA THR A 377 -36.36 -14.95 -6.93
C THR A 377 -35.70 -14.54 -5.61
N LEU A 378 -36.46 -14.54 -4.50
CA LEU A 378 -35.93 -14.24 -3.18
C LEU A 378 -34.86 -15.26 -2.75
N GLY A 379 -35.06 -16.55 -3.05
CA GLY A 379 -34.08 -17.61 -2.79
C GLY A 379 -32.75 -17.36 -3.49
N ILE A 380 -32.76 -17.00 -4.78
CA ILE A 380 -31.55 -16.64 -5.52
C ILE A 380 -30.86 -15.44 -4.87
N LEU A 381 -31.60 -14.38 -4.57
CA LEU A 381 -31.03 -13.17 -3.97
C LEU A 381 -30.49 -13.42 -2.55
N LEU A 382 -31.14 -14.27 -1.76
CA LEU A 382 -30.66 -14.68 -0.44
C LEU A 382 -29.38 -15.51 -0.53
N ILE A 383 -29.29 -16.44 -1.48
CA ILE A 383 -28.06 -17.22 -1.71
C ILE A 383 -26.92 -16.30 -2.13
N LEU A 384 -27.14 -15.42 -3.12
CA LEU A 384 -26.13 -14.46 -3.57
C LEU A 384 -25.71 -13.52 -2.43
N GLY A 385 -26.67 -12.97 -1.68
CA GLY A 385 -26.41 -12.13 -0.51
C GLY A 385 -25.63 -12.84 0.59
N ALA A 386 -25.95 -14.11 0.88
CA ALA A 386 -25.22 -14.91 1.87
C ALA A 386 -23.79 -15.23 1.42
N LEU A 387 -23.59 -15.57 0.13
CA LEU A 387 -22.26 -15.77 -0.43
C LEU A 387 -21.43 -14.49 -0.39
N THR A 388 -22.02 -13.35 -0.72
CA THR A 388 -21.39 -12.02 -0.63
C THR A 388 -21.00 -11.70 0.81
N PHE A 389 -21.92 -11.87 1.76
CA PHE A 389 -21.65 -11.68 3.19
C PHE A 389 -20.51 -12.56 3.72
N HIS A 390 -20.45 -13.82 3.28
CA HIS A 390 -19.36 -14.72 3.65
C HIS A 390 -18.03 -14.30 3.01
N GLN A 391 -18.04 -13.98 1.71
CA GLN A 391 -16.85 -13.55 0.98
C GLN A 391 -16.30 -12.23 1.51
N SER A 392 -17.14 -11.28 1.95
CA SER A 392 -16.71 -10.01 2.54
C SER A 392 -15.86 -10.17 3.80
N ALA A 393 -16.03 -11.26 4.55
CA ALA A 393 -15.23 -11.51 5.74
C ALA A 393 -13.73 -11.73 5.45
N LYS A 394 -13.38 -12.13 4.22
CA LYS A 394 -11.97 -12.32 3.82
C LYS A 394 -11.19 -11.02 3.68
N TYR A 395 -11.88 -9.88 3.61
CA TYR A 395 -11.31 -8.55 3.43
C TYR A 395 -11.23 -7.78 4.76
N HIS A 396 -11.26 -8.47 5.90
CA HIS A 396 -11.26 -7.84 7.22
C HIS A 396 -9.93 -7.15 7.56
N ASP A 397 -8.82 -7.84 7.32
CA ASP A 397 -7.46 -7.38 7.60
C ASP A 397 -6.45 -8.13 6.71
N LEU A 398 -5.19 -7.69 6.70
CA LEU A 398 -4.12 -8.26 5.87
C LEU A 398 -3.88 -9.76 6.15
N ILE A 399 -3.87 -10.17 7.42
CA ILE A 399 -3.59 -11.56 7.79
C ILE A 399 -4.72 -12.46 7.30
N THR A 400 -5.97 -12.10 7.62
CA THR A 400 -7.15 -12.85 7.16
C THR A 400 -7.18 -12.97 5.63
N LEU A 401 -6.86 -11.89 4.92
CA LEU A 401 -6.83 -11.84 3.45
C LEU A 401 -5.77 -12.78 2.87
N TYR A 402 -4.53 -12.74 3.38
CA TYR A 402 -3.45 -13.56 2.85
C TYR A 402 -3.56 -15.03 3.27
N GLN A 403 -4.03 -15.34 4.47
CA GLN A 403 -4.33 -16.71 4.88
C GLN A 403 -5.42 -17.32 3.98
N ALA A 404 -6.50 -16.58 3.70
CA ALA A 404 -7.56 -17.04 2.79
C ALA A 404 -7.03 -17.23 1.35
N THR A 405 -6.06 -16.40 0.93
CA THR A 405 -5.40 -16.53 -0.38
C THR A 405 -4.54 -17.78 -0.44
N LEU A 406 -3.67 -18.01 0.56
CA LEU A 406 -2.77 -19.17 0.60
C LEU A 406 -3.52 -20.50 0.75
N ALA A 407 -4.67 -20.50 1.42
CA ALA A 407 -5.53 -21.69 1.49
C ALA A 407 -6.01 -22.18 0.11
N GLN A 408 -6.10 -21.28 -0.89
CA GLN A 408 -6.55 -21.61 -2.24
C GLN A 408 -5.43 -21.55 -3.30
N ASN A 409 -4.39 -20.77 -3.03
CA ASN A 409 -3.21 -20.59 -3.86
C ASN A 409 -1.92 -20.66 -3.00
N PRO A 410 -1.51 -21.85 -2.55
CA PRO A 410 -0.34 -22.03 -1.68
C PRO A 410 1.01 -21.75 -2.38
N LYS A 411 1.00 -21.44 -3.69
CA LYS A 411 2.18 -21.00 -4.45
C LYS A 411 2.18 -19.49 -4.68
N CYS A 412 1.39 -18.73 -3.94
CA CYS A 412 1.37 -17.27 -4.02
C CYS A 412 2.53 -16.69 -3.20
N TRP A 413 3.70 -16.51 -3.84
CA TRP A 413 4.87 -15.88 -3.19
C TRP A 413 4.53 -14.54 -2.55
N MET A 414 3.66 -13.75 -3.20
CA MET A 414 3.26 -12.42 -2.74
C MET A 414 2.45 -12.49 -1.45
N ALA A 415 1.55 -13.47 -1.33
CA ALA A 415 0.78 -13.66 -0.10
C ALA A 415 1.64 -14.23 1.03
N GLU A 416 2.59 -15.14 0.74
CA GLU A 416 3.57 -15.61 1.74
C GLU A 416 4.40 -14.43 2.27
N TYR A 417 4.97 -13.62 1.38
CA TYR A 417 5.79 -12.46 1.75
C TYR A 417 5.02 -11.43 2.58
N ASN A 418 3.85 -10.99 2.10
CA ASN A 418 3.10 -9.94 2.78
C ASN A 418 2.46 -10.43 4.09
N LEU A 419 2.14 -11.72 4.20
CA LEU A 419 1.75 -12.33 5.48
C LEU A 419 2.93 -12.32 6.46
N GLY A 420 4.15 -12.65 5.99
CA GLY A 420 5.36 -12.52 6.79
C GLY A 420 5.58 -11.09 7.31
N LEU A 421 5.39 -10.09 6.46
CA LEU A 421 5.48 -8.68 6.84
C LEU A 421 4.42 -8.29 7.89
N ALA A 422 3.18 -8.71 7.71
CA ALA A 422 2.10 -8.44 8.68
C ALA A 422 2.37 -9.10 10.04
N LEU A 423 2.86 -10.34 10.06
CA LEU A 423 3.21 -11.07 11.29
C LEU A 423 4.43 -10.46 11.99
N LYS A 424 5.44 -10.02 11.23
CA LYS A 424 6.59 -9.29 11.78
C LYS A 424 6.13 -8.03 12.50
N ASN A 425 5.22 -7.25 11.89
CA ASN A 425 4.67 -6.04 12.49
C ASN A 425 3.83 -6.31 13.77
N GLN A 426 3.36 -7.55 13.96
CA GLN A 426 2.71 -8.00 15.21
C GLN A 426 3.68 -8.59 16.24
N GLY A 427 4.99 -8.60 15.94
CA GLY A 427 6.03 -9.18 16.80
C GLY A 427 6.15 -10.71 16.71
N GLN A 428 5.43 -11.36 15.79
CA GLN A 428 5.49 -12.81 15.56
C GLN A 428 6.67 -13.16 14.63
N LEU A 429 7.88 -12.94 15.12
CA LEU A 429 9.11 -12.98 14.32
C LEU A 429 9.40 -14.36 13.71
N ASP A 430 9.23 -15.44 14.48
CA ASP A 430 9.48 -16.81 13.99
C ASP A 430 8.50 -17.23 12.87
N GLU A 431 7.22 -16.85 12.99
CA GLU A 431 6.23 -17.10 11.94
C GLU A 431 6.56 -16.29 10.68
N ALA A 432 6.95 -15.01 10.85
CA ALA A 432 7.37 -14.16 9.75
C ALA A 432 8.56 -14.76 8.98
N ILE A 433 9.61 -15.22 9.68
CA ILE A 433 10.76 -15.93 9.10
C ILE A 433 10.31 -17.14 8.27
N SER A 434 9.39 -17.95 8.80
CA SER A 434 8.84 -19.12 8.11
C SER A 434 8.14 -18.75 6.80
N HIS A 435 7.34 -17.68 6.83
CA HIS A 435 6.65 -17.14 5.65
C HIS A 435 7.61 -16.56 4.61
N TYR A 436 8.63 -15.78 5.02
CA TYR A 436 9.65 -15.28 4.10
C TYR A 436 10.43 -16.40 3.42
N ARG A 437 10.84 -17.44 4.17
CA ARG A 437 11.50 -18.62 3.59
C ARG A 437 10.62 -19.31 2.56
N ARG A 438 9.31 -19.44 2.79
CA ARG A 438 8.37 -19.98 1.80
C ARG A 438 8.25 -19.09 0.57
N ALA A 439 8.18 -17.78 0.73
CA ALA A 439 8.16 -16.84 -0.38
C ALA A 439 9.41 -17.00 -1.27
N ILE A 440 10.60 -17.09 -0.66
CA ILE A 440 11.89 -17.32 -1.34
C ILE A 440 11.92 -18.69 -2.03
N ASN A 441 11.39 -19.73 -1.40
CA ASN A 441 11.31 -21.05 -2.04
C ASN A 441 10.42 -21.05 -3.31
N ILE A 442 9.39 -20.21 -3.35
CA ILE A 442 8.52 -20.06 -4.53
C ILE A 442 9.18 -19.14 -5.56
N TRP A 443 9.81 -18.06 -5.13
CA TRP A 443 10.52 -17.12 -5.98
C TRP A 443 11.91 -16.75 -5.41
N PRO A 444 12.96 -17.50 -5.80
CA PRO A 444 14.30 -17.37 -5.22
C PRO A 444 15.04 -16.06 -5.50
N ASP A 445 14.54 -15.25 -6.44
CA ASP A 445 15.16 -13.98 -6.81
C ASP A 445 14.35 -12.77 -6.30
N TYR A 446 13.43 -12.99 -5.36
CA TYR A 446 12.64 -11.92 -4.77
C TYR A 446 13.44 -11.17 -3.68
N VAL A 447 14.08 -10.08 -4.11
CA VAL A 447 15.01 -9.26 -3.29
C VAL A 447 14.41 -8.84 -1.96
N ASP A 448 13.19 -8.31 -1.95
CA ASP A 448 12.59 -7.74 -0.74
C ASP A 448 12.33 -8.82 0.33
N ALA A 449 12.11 -10.08 -0.07
CA ALA A 449 11.98 -11.19 0.87
C ALA A 449 13.33 -11.58 1.50
N HIS A 450 14.42 -11.59 0.73
CA HIS A 450 15.77 -11.77 1.29
C HIS A 450 16.13 -10.64 2.25
N TYR A 451 15.89 -9.39 1.84
CA TYR A 451 16.14 -8.21 2.66
C TYR A 451 15.37 -8.26 4.00
N ASN A 452 14.06 -8.52 3.97
CA ASN A 452 13.24 -8.56 5.17
C ASN A 452 13.51 -9.78 6.04
N LEU A 453 13.88 -10.92 5.45
CA LEU A 453 14.34 -12.09 6.18
C LEU A 453 15.66 -11.80 6.92
N GLY A 454 16.62 -11.14 6.26
CA GLY A 454 17.86 -10.69 6.89
C GLY A 454 17.60 -9.78 8.08
N GLY A 455 16.69 -8.80 7.94
CA GLY A 455 16.28 -7.93 9.05
C GLY A 455 15.63 -8.69 10.20
N ALA A 456 14.81 -9.69 9.90
CA ALA A 456 14.19 -10.54 10.92
C ALA A 456 15.22 -11.37 11.70
N TYR A 457 16.28 -11.86 11.03
CA TYR A 457 17.37 -12.55 11.72
C TYR A 457 18.20 -11.63 12.61
N ILE A 458 18.48 -10.38 12.19
CA ILE A 458 19.13 -9.38 13.05
C ILE A 458 18.32 -9.14 14.33
N GLU A 459 17.00 -8.97 14.21
CA GLU A 459 16.11 -8.80 15.37
C GLU A 459 16.13 -10.00 16.33
N LYS A 460 16.46 -11.19 15.82
CA LYS A 460 16.61 -12.41 16.61
C LYS A 460 18.02 -12.63 17.17
N GLY A 461 19.01 -11.85 16.71
CA GLY A 461 20.43 -12.04 17.02
C GLY A 461 21.12 -13.13 16.18
N GLU A 462 20.48 -13.63 15.13
CA GLU A 462 20.99 -14.63 14.17
C GLU A 462 21.80 -13.90 13.06
N VAL A 463 22.92 -13.28 13.44
CA VAL A 463 23.66 -12.35 12.54
C VAL A 463 24.29 -13.04 11.33
N ASP A 464 24.75 -14.28 11.47
CA ASP A 464 25.34 -15.05 10.37
C ASP A 464 24.30 -15.38 9.28
N GLU A 465 23.09 -15.76 9.68
CA GLU A 465 21.95 -15.98 8.81
C GLU A 465 21.53 -14.68 8.10
N ALA A 466 21.49 -13.57 8.83
CA ALA A 466 21.20 -12.26 8.24
C ALA A 466 22.19 -11.89 7.13
N LEU A 467 23.48 -12.14 7.36
CA LEU A 467 24.55 -11.86 6.42
C LEU A 467 24.38 -12.64 5.11
N ALA A 468 23.99 -13.91 5.20
CA ALA A 468 23.71 -14.74 4.02
C ALA A 468 22.55 -14.18 3.16
N GLU A 469 21.46 -13.77 3.81
CA GLU A 469 20.29 -13.24 3.11
C GLU A 469 20.55 -11.86 2.49
N TYR A 470 21.20 -10.96 3.22
CA TYR A 470 21.59 -9.65 2.67
C TYR A 470 22.58 -9.78 1.50
N ARG A 471 23.53 -10.73 1.58
CA ARG A 471 24.41 -11.03 0.44
C ARG A 471 23.59 -11.47 -0.77
N ARG A 472 22.60 -12.34 -0.58
CA ARG A 472 21.75 -12.79 -1.69
C ARG A 472 20.94 -11.64 -2.29
N ALA A 473 20.40 -10.75 -1.47
CA ALA A 473 19.72 -9.54 -1.94
C ALA A 473 20.65 -8.65 -2.81
N ILE A 474 21.90 -8.45 -2.38
CA ILE A 474 22.92 -7.68 -3.11
C ILE A 474 23.31 -8.38 -4.43
N GLU A 475 23.46 -9.70 -4.44
CA GLU A 475 23.75 -10.47 -5.67
C GLU A 475 22.65 -10.30 -6.73
N ILE A 476 21.39 -10.27 -6.31
CA ILE A 476 20.25 -10.09 -7.21
C ILE A 476 20.11 -8.63 -7.66
N ARG A 477 20.25 -7.67 -6.74
CA ARG A 477 20.13 -6.23 -7.01
C ARG A 477 21.32 -5.44 -6.42
N PRO A 478 22.46 -5.35 -7.14
CA PRO A 478 23.68 -4.69 -6.65
C PRO A 478 23.62 -3.17 -6.51
N GLU A 479 22.52 -2.53 -6.92
CA GLU A 479 22.35 -1.08 -6.88
C GLU A 479 21.47 -0.60 -5.71
N GLU A 480 21.07 -1.51 -4.84
CA GLU A 480 20.22 -1.18 -3.69
C GLU A 480 21.05 -0.75 -2.48
N ALA A 481 21.08 0.57 -2.22
CA ALA A 481 21.86 1.14 -1.13
C ALA A 481 21.47 0.61 0.27
N ASP A 482 20.18 0.35 0.51
CA ASP A 482 19.68 -0.12 1.80
C ASP A 482 20.19 -1.53 2.13
N SER A 483 20.21 -2.43 1.14
CA SER A 483 20.79 -3.77 1.26
C SER A 483 22.29 -3.73 1.61
N HIS A 484 23.07 -2.84 0.97
CA HIS A 484 24.49 -2.64 1.31
C HIS A 484 24.70 -2.10 2.73
N ASN A 485 23.89 -1.13 3.18
CA ASN A 485 23.99 -0.58 4.53
C ASN A 485 23.68 -1.62 5.62
N ASN A 486 22.65 -2.45 5.41
CA ASN A 486 22.27 -3.46 6.39
C ASN A 486 23.26 -4.63 6.42
N TYR A 487 23.78 -5.04 5.25
CA TYR A 487 24.89 -5.99 5.17
C TYR A 487 26.13 -5.47 5.91
N ALA A 488 26.50 -4.20 5.70
CA ALA A 488 27.60 -3.56 6.42
C ALA A 488 27.36 -3.49 7.94
N SER A 489 26.11 -3.30 8.36
CA SER A 489 25.72 -3.29 9.77
C SER A 489 25.89 -4.66 10.41
N ALA A 490 25.42 -5.72 9.75
CA ALA A 490 25.64 -7.11 10.17
C ALA A 490 27.14 -7.46 10.25
N LEU A 491 27.93 -7.08 9.23
CA LEU A 491 29.38 -7.26 9.22
C LEU A 491 30.07 -6.56 10.39
N ARG A 492 29.62 -5.34 10.75
CA ARG A 492 30.15 -4.58 11.88
C ARG A 492 29.89 -5.31 13.21
N GLU A 493 28.72 -5.91 13.39
CA GLU A 493 28.39 -6.68 14.60
C GLU A 493 29.29 -7.92 14.75
N LEU A 494 29.60 -8.59 13.64
CA LEU A 494 30.60 -9.67 13.59
C LEU A 494 32.06 -9.19 13.65
N ARG A 495 32.29 -7.90 13.89
CA ARG A 495 33.61 -7.24 13.93
C ARG A 495 34.42 -7.35 12.64
N GLN A 496 33.77 -7.60 11.51
CA GLN A 496 34.39 -7.62 10.18
C GLN A 496 34.49 -6.19 9.61
N PHE A 497 35.25 -5.34 10.32
CA PHE A 497 35.22 -3.89 10.11
C PHE A 497 35.69 -3.42 8.73
N ASP A 498 36.68 -4.08 8.12
CA ASP A 498 37.16 -3.70 6.79
C ASP A 498 36.08 -3.92 5.71
N GLN A 499 35.38 -5.05 5.78
CA GLN A 499 34.29 -5.35 4.85
C GLN A 499 33.10 -4.42 5.08
N ALA A 500 32.73 -4.19 6.35
CA ALA A 500 31.67 -3.25 6.70
C ALA A 500 31.94 -1.84 6.13
N GLU A 501 33.18 -1.35 6.25
CA GLU A 501 33.56 -0.05 5.70
C GLU A 501 33.39 0.03 4.18
N THR A 502 33.82 -1.01 3.45
CA THR A 502 33.66 -1.09 1.99
C THR A 502 32.18 -1.02 1.59
N GLU A 503 31.34 -1.75 2.30
CA GLU A 503 29.91 -1.85 2.00
C GLU A 503 29.15 -0.56 2.36
N TYR A 504 29.48 0.11 3.47
CA TYR A 504 28.96 1.45 3.74
C TYR A 504 29.36 2.47 2.67
N LYS A 505 30.62 2.44 2.22
CA LYS A 505 31.07 3.31 1.11
C LYS A 505 30.32 2.98 -0.17
N ARG A 506 30.02 1.71 -0.43
CA ARG A 506 29.20 1.30 -1.58
C ARG A 506 27.78 1.86 -1.49
N ALA A 507 27.12 1.73 -0.34
CA ALA A 507 25.81 2.33 -0.09
C ALA A 507 25.82 3.85 -0.34
N LEU A 508 26.85 4.56 0.12
CA LEU A 508 27.01 6.00 -0.11
C LEU A 508 27.35 6.36 -1.56
N SER A 509 28.04 5.49 -2.30
CA SER A 509 28.28 5.70 -3.73
C SER A 509 26.99 5.61 -4.55
N LEU A 510 26.07 4.73 -4.14
CA LEU A 510 24.76 4.55 -4.76
C LEU A 510 23.78 5.65 -4.34
N ARG A 511 23.78 6.02 -3.06
CA ARG A 511 22.94 7.07 -2.50
C ARG A 511 23.79 8.04 -1.67
N PRO A 512 24.34 9.11 -2.28
CA PRO A 512 25.24 10.03 -1.58
C PRO A 512 24.61 10.71 -0.36
N GLN A 513 23.30 10.96 -0.37
CA GLN A 513 22.58 11.60 0.73
C GLN A 513 21.96 10.60 1.73
N TYR A 514 22.48 9.37 1.79
CA TYR A 514 21.95 8.36 2.70
C TYR A 514 22.41 8.60 4.14
N LEU A 515 21.50 9.10 4.98
CA LEU A 515 21.78 9.48 6.35
C LEU A 515 22.30 8.30 7.19
N ASP A 516 21.60 7.16 7.20
CA ASP A 516 21.95 6.03 8.05
C ASP A 516 23.34 5.47 7.71
N ALA A 517 23.65 5.33 6.43
CA ALA A 517 24.98 4.89 5.99
C ALA A 517 26.09 5.86 6.42
N ARG A 518 25.84 7.19 6.42
CA ARG A 518 26.82 8.18 6.92
C ARG A 518 27.06 8.06 8.42
N LEU A 519 25.99 7.90 9.20
CA LEU A 519 26.07 7.74 10.65
C LEU A 519 26.78 6.45 11.03
N ASN A 520 26.41 5.36 10.35
CA ASN A 520 27.00 4.05 10.58
C ASN A 520 28.49 4.00 10.20
N LEU A 521 28.86 4.57 9.05
CA LEU A 521 30.27 4.70 8.65
C LEU A 521 31.05 5.62 9.60
N GLY A 522 30.50 6.77 9.96
CA GLY A 522 31.13 7.70 10.90
C GLY A 522 31.41 7.04 12.26
N SER A 523 30.44 6.28 12.77
CA SER A 523 30.57 5.54 14.03
C SER A 523 31.63 4.42 13.92
N LEU A 524 31.65 3.68 12.81
CA LEU A 524 32.66 2.65 12.55
C LEU A 524 34.08 3.25 12.49
N LEU A 525 34.25 4.38 11.77
CA LEU A 525 35.54 5.06 11.65
C LEU A 525 36.03 5.59 13.01
N LEU A 526 35.12 6.11 13.84
CA LEU A 526 35.43 6.56 15.19
C LEU A 526 35.92 5.41 16.08
N GLN A 527 35.25 4.25 15.99
CA GLN A 527 35.65 3.01 16.68
C GLN A 527 37.05 2.56 16.24
N ARG A 528 37.37 2.70 14.95
CA ARG A 528 38.70 2.41 14.39
C ARG A 528 39.76 3.49 14.65
N GLY A 529 39.40 4.59 15.31
CA GLY A 529 40.33 5.70 15.61
C GLY A 529 40.61 6.64 14.43
N ARG A 530 39.91 6.51 13.30
CA ARG A 530 40.04 7.40 12.14
C ARG A 530 39.14 8.62 12.31
N THR A 531 39.50 9.48 13.27
CA THR A 531 38.70 10.60 13.76
C THR A 531 38.35 11.63 12.67
N ALA A 532 39.32 12.05 11.85
CA ALA A 532 39.09 13.06 10.82
C ALA A 532 38.04 12.64 9.78
N GLU A 533 38.08 11.37 9.34
CA GLU A 533 37.10 10.82 8.40
C GLU A 533 35.73 10.60 9.06
N ALA A 534 35.72 10.23 10.35
CA ALA A 534 34.49 10.14 11.13
C ALA A 534 33.79 11.50 11.22
N ILE A 535 34.53 12.57 11.55
CA ILE A 535 34.03 13.95 11.59
C ILE A 535 33.43 14.33 10.23
N THR A 536 34.13 14.04 9.13
CA THR A 536 33.65 14.36 7.78
C THR A 536 32.28 13.73 7.48
N ASN A 537 32.09 12.46 7.82
CA ASN A 537 30.82 11.75 7.62
C ASN A 537 29.71 12.27 8.55
N LEU A 538 30.03 12.50 9.82
CA LEU A 538 29.10 12.99 10.84
C LEU A 538 28.67 14.44 10.58
N GLU A 539 29.55 15.30 10.07
CA GLU A 539 29.20 16.63 9.60
C GLU A 539 28.25 16.58 8.40
N ALA A 540 28.50 15.68 7.46
CA ALA A 540 27.63 15.49 6.31
C ALA A 540 26.25 14.96 6.74
N ALA A 541 26.17 14.07 7.73
CA ALA A 541 24.93 13.65 8.35
C ALA A 541 24.21 14.81 9.07
N LYS A 542 24.93 15.63 9.85
CA LYS A 542 24.41 16.86 10.50
C LYS A 542 23.83 17.83 9.47
N ARG A 543 24.45 17.97 8.29
CA ARG A 543 23.91 18.81 7.20
C ARG A 543 22.59 18.28 6.65
N LEU A 544 22.42 16.95 6.57
CA LEU A 544 21.17 16.32 6.12
C LEU A 544 20.07 16.44 7.18
N GLN A 545 20.40 16.27 8.46
CA GLN A 545 19.46 16.38 9.57
C GLN A 545 20.00 17.28 10.69
N PRO A 546 19.84 18.62 10.58
CA PRO A 546 20.42 19.57 11.53
C PRO A 546 19.86 19.48 12.96
N ASN A 547 18.66 18.92 13.11
CA ASN A 547 17.92 18.84 14.37
C ASN A 547 17.96 17.44 15.01
N ASP A 548 18.97 16.62 14.70
CA ASP A 548 19.18 15.35 15.42
C ASP A 548 20.23 15.50 16.52
N ALA A 549 19.80 15.31 17.77
CA ALA A 549 20.69 15.35 18.93
C ALA A 549 21.66 14.15 18.96
N ALA A 550 21.29 12.98 18.42
CA ALA A 550 22.17 11.79 18.43
C ALA A 550 23.40 11.97 17.54
N THR A 551 23.20 12.48 16.32
CA THR A 551 24.27 12.83 15.39
C THR A 551 25.24 13.83 16.01
N ARG A 552 24.72 14.86 16.67
CA ARG A 552 25.55 15.89 17.34
C ARG A 552 26.39 15.33 18.48
N VAL A 553 25.82 14.45 19.30
CA VAL A 553 26.58 13.76 20.37
C VAL A 553 27.70 12.90 19.77
N THR A 554 27.41 12.15 18.70
CA THR A 554 28.42 11.31 18.04
C THR A 554 29.52 12.15 17.38
N LEU A 555 29.15 13.27 16.76
CA LEU A 555 30.10 14.25 16.21
C LEU A 555 30.96 14.87 17.32
N ALA A 556 30.38 15.25 18.45
CA ALA A 556 31.11 15.81 19.57
C ALA A 556 32.13 14.80 20.12
N LEU A 557 31.77 13.52 20.24
CA LEU A 557 32.72 12.47 20.63
C LEU A 557 33.89 12.34 19.64
N ALA A 558 33.61 12.46 18.33
CA ALA A 558 34.65 12.44 17.32
C ALA A 558 35.57 13.67 17.40
N LEU A 559 35.01 14.86 17.63
CA LEU A 559 35.73 16.12 17.83
C LEU A 559 36.60 16.08 19.10
N MET A 560 36.08 15.54 20.21
CA MET A 560 36.83 15.36 21.45
C MET A 560 38.06 14.47 21.23
N LYS A 561 37.88 13.33 20.56
CA LYS A 561 38.99 12.42 20.25
C LYS A 561 40.01 13.02 19.27
N ASN A 562 39.60 14.02 18.49
CA ASN A 562 40.47 14.78 17.59
C ASN A 562 41.13 16.00 18.25
N GLY A 563 40.91 16.23 19.55
CA GLY A 563 41.46 17.37 20.30
C GLY A 563 40.70 18.70 20.11
N GLN A 564 39.56 18.70 19.41
CA GLN A 564 38.76 19.89 19.13
C GLN A 564 37.70 20.12 20.24
N SER A 565 38.18 20.33 21.47
CA SER A 565 37.33 20.44 22.67
C SER A 565 36.29 21.57 22.60
N GLY A 566 36.65 22.74 22.06
CA GLY A 566 35.72 23.87 21.93
C GLY A 566 34.54 23.58 20.98
N GLU A 567 34.82 22.99 19.82
CA GLU A 567 33.79 22.59 18.85
C GLU A 567 32.90 21.47 19.42
N ALA A 568 33.49 20.49 20.11
CA ALA A 568 32.73 19.43 20.78
C ALA A 568 31.75 19.99 21.82
N ALA A 569 32.20 20.95 22.65
CA ALA A 569 31.35 21.61 23.64
C ALA A 569 30.19 22.36 22.96
N ALA A 570 30.45 23.05 21.83
CA ALA A 570 29.40 23.72 21.08
C ALA A 570 28.34 22.73 20.54
N GLU A 571 28.77 21.60 19.99
CA GLU A 571 27.86 20.56 19.49
C GLU A 571 27.03 19.92 20.60
N LEU A 572 27.62 19.64 21.77
CA LEU A 572 26.90 19.11 22.94
C LEU A 572 25.90 20.12 23.52
N ASN A 573 26.27 21.39 23.60
CA ASN A 573 25.35 22.46 23.99
C ASN A 573 24.14 22.50 23.06
N ARG A 574 24.37 22.39 21.74
CA ARG A 574 23.28 22.36 20.76
C ARG A 574 22.46 21.07 20.88
N ALA A 575 23.08 19.93 21.16
CA ALA A 575 22.38 18.67 21.41
C ALA A 575 21.45 18.77 22.64
N LEU A 576 21.88 19.43 23.71
CA LEU A 576 21.07 19.65 24.92
C LEU A 576 19.96 20.69 24.73
N GLN A 577 20.13 21.66 23.82
CA GLN A 577 19.02 22.54 23.42
C GLN A 577 17.91 21.77 22.69
N LEU A 578 18.28 20.76 21.91
CA LEU A 578 17.33 19.91 21.20
C LEU A 578 16.71 18.84 22.12
N ALA A 579 17.50 18.27 23.03
CA ALA A 579 17.08 17.23 23.96
C ALA A 579 17.70 17.47 25.35
N PRO A 580 17.04 18.27 26.22
CA PRO A 580 17.59 18.70 27.51
C PRO A 580 17.91 17.58 28.51
N ASP A 581 17.18 16.45 28.42
CA ASP A 581 17.30 15.31 29.32
C ASP A 581 18.12 14.16 28.72
N LYS A 582 18.85 14.41 27.62
CA LYS A 582 19.70 13.39 27.00
C LYS A 582 20.91 13.10 27.88
N VAL A 583 20.81 12.05 28.70
CA VAL A 583 21.81 11.64 29.70
C VAL A 583 23.22 11.55 29.12
N SER A 584 23.39 10.95 27.93
CA SER A 584 24.71 10.85 27.29
C SER A 584 25.32 12.21 26.96
N ALA A 585 24.53 13.16 26.46
CA ALA A 585 25.01 14.51 26.15
C ALA A 585 25.38 15.28 27.42
N LEU A 586 24.58 15.15 28.49
CA LEU A 586 24.87 15.75 29.79
C LEU A 586 26.19 15.22 30.35
N ASN A 587 26.36 13.90 30.35
CA ASN A 587 27.55 13.25 30.88
C ASN A 587 28.80 13.62 30.08
N ILE A 588 28.75 13.53 28.75
CA ILE A 588 29.90 13.84 27.88
C ILE A 588 30.30 15.32 28.00
N LEU A 589 29.32 16.24 28.08
CA LEU A 589 29.62 17.65 28.27
C LEU A 589 30.20 17.92 29.66
N ALA A 590 29.65 17.31 30.71
CA ALA A 590 30.19 17.44 32.06
C ALA A 590 31.65 16.95 32.14
N TRP A 591 31.95 15.79 31.54
CA TRP A 591 33.30 15.27 31.42
C TRP A 591 34.21 16.26 30.71
N LEU A 592 33.80 16.73 29.53
CA LEU A 592 34.59 17.69 28.76
C LEU A 592 34.88 18.99 29.51
N LEU A 593 33.87 19.55 30.21
CA LEU A 593 34.01 20.77 31.01
C LEU A 593 34.88 20.56 32.26
N ALA A 594 35.02 19.32 32.74
CA ALA A 594 35.86 18.99 33.90
C ALA A 594 37.30 18.65 33.49
N THR A 595 37.51 18.03 32.33
CA THR A 595 38.78 17.37 32.01
C THR A 595 39.51 17.95 30.79
N ALA A 596 38.95 18.92 30.08
CA ALA A 596 39.59 19.48 28.88
C ALA A 596 41.00 20.02 29.19
N SER A 597 41.97 19.80 28.30
CA SER A 597 43.29 20.42 28.43
C SER A 597 43.26 21.93 28.20
N ASP A 598 42.25 22.43 27.47
CA ASP A 598 42.05 23.84 27.16
C ASP A 598 41.22 24.53 28.27
N ASP A 599 41.86 25.47 28.95
CA ASP A 599 41.29 26.26 30.05
C ASP A 599 40.03 27.04 29.63
N SER A 600 39.91 27.42 28.35
CA SER A 600 38.76 28.17 27.84
C SER A 600 37.48 27.34 27.75
N VAL A 601 37.62 26.01 27.75
CA VAL A 601 36.50 25.06 27.71
C VAL A 601 36.06 24.66 29.11
N ARG A 602 36.95 24.71 30.10
CA ARG A 602 36.69 24.23 31.46
C ARG A 602 35.72 25.11 32.24
N ASP A 603 34.78 24.48 32.94
CA ASP A 603 33.83 25.14 33.84
C ASP A 603 33.36 24.13 34.91
N GLY A 604 34.10 24.06 36.02
CA GLY A 604 33.82 23.10 37.11
C GLY A 604 32.42 23.26 37.71
N LYS A 605 31.90 24.50 37.83
CA LYS A 605 30.55 24.72 38.39
C LYS A 605 29.48 24.15 37.49
N ARG A 606 29.59 24.39 36.19
CA ARG A 606 28.64 23.87 35.21
C ARG A 606 28.82 22.37 34.99
N ALA A 607 30.04 21.85 35.03
CA ALA A 607 30.33 20.42 34.97
C ALA A 607 29.57 19.67 36.08
N VAL A 608 29.63 20.16 37.32
CA VAL A 608 28.89 19.57 38.45
C VAL A 608 27.39 19.57 38.21
N GLN A 609 26.81 20.70 37.79
CA GLN A 609 25.37 20.80 37.53
C GLN A 609 24.89 19.79 36.48
N LEU A 610 25.67 19.62 35.40
CA LEU A 610 25.33 18.69 34.33
C LEU A 610 25.51 17.24 34.76
N ALA A 611 26.58 16.91 35.48
CA ALA A 611 26.84 15.56 35.99
C ALA A 611 25.82 15.13 37.06
N GLU A 612 25.44 16.00 38.00
CA GLU A 612 24.40 15.72 39.00
C GLU A 612 23.04 15.46 38.34
N ARG A 613 22.70 16.25 37.31
CA ARG A 613 21.48 16.05 36.52
C ARG A 613 21.52 14.73 35.75
N ALA A 614 22.64 14.41 35.10
CA ALA A 614 22.83 13.14 34.40
C ALA A 614 22.68 11.95 35.36
N ASN A 615 23.29 12.03 36.54
CA ASN A 615 23.25 11.00 37.57
C ASN A 615 21.82 10.78 38.09
N THR A 616 21.09 11.87 38.35
CA THR A 616 19.70 11.82 38.79
C THR A 616 18.81 11.13 37.74
N LEU A 617 18.95 11.52 36.48
CA LEU A 617 18.19 10.92 35.37
C LEU A 617 18.54 9.45 35.13
N ALA A 618 19.77 9.04 35.42
CA ALA A 618 20.24 7.66 35.31
C ALA A 618 19.94 6.79 36.56
N GLY A 619 19.27 7.33 37.58
CA GLY A 619 18.91 6.57 38.78
C GLY A 619 20.02 6.44 39.83
N ASN A 620 21.04 7.30 39.78
CA ASN A 620 22.11 7.43 40.77
C ASN A 620 22.97 6.17 41.01
N ASN A 621 23.08 5.30 40.01
CA ASN A 621 23.77 4.02 40.15
C ASN A 621 24.72 3.66 38.99
N ASP A 622 24.91 4.57 38.02
CA ASP A 622 25.81 4.34 36.89
C ASP A 622 27.26 4.72 37.27
N PRO A 623 28.20 3.76 37.30
CA PRO A 623 29.58 4.03 37.68
C PRO A 623 30.28 5.01 36.72
N THR A 624 29.89 5.06 35.44
CA THR A 624 30.49 5.95 34.43
C THR A 624 30.08 7.41 34.66
N ILE A 625 28.84 7.63 35.07
CA ILE A 625 28.32 8.96 35.37
C ILE A 625 28.88 9.46 36.70
N LEU A 626 28.99 8.57 37.69
CA LEU A 626 29.62 8.91 38.97
C LEU A 626 31.12 9.20 38.81
N HIS A 627 31.81 8.49 37.93
CA HIS A 627 33.19 8.81 37.54
C HIS A 627 33.30 10.24 36.99
N THR A 628 32.39 10.60 36.08
CA THR A 628 32.32 11.96 35.54
C THR A 628 31.99 13.01 36.60
N LEU A 629 31.08 12.69 37.53
CA LEU A 629 30.72 13.56 38.64
C LEU A 629 31.89 13.79 39.60
N ALA A 630 32.69 12.77 39.88
CA ALA A 630 33.89 12.89 40.70
C ALA A 630 34.91 13.85 40.06
N ALA A 631 35.17 13.71 38.75
CA ALA A 631 36.02 14.63 38.01
C ALA A 631 35.49 16.08 38.03
N ALA A 632 34.17 16.25 37.90
CA ALA A 632 33.53 17.56 37.99
C ALA A 632 33.66 18.19 39.39
N TYR A 633 33.50 17.41 40.46
CA TYR A 633 33.74 17.90 41.83
C TYR A 633 35.20 18.31 42.05
N ALA A 634 36.15 17.54 41.54
CA ALA A 634 37.57 17.87 41.64
C ALA A 634 37.90 19.18 40.91
N GLU A 635 37.38 19.38 39.68
CA GLU A 635 37.54 20.63 38.94
C GLU A 635 36.91 21.84 39.66
N ALA A 636 35.83 21.62 40.40
CA ALA A 636 35.19 22.66 41.22
C ALA A 636 35.90 22.90 42.58
N GLY A 637 37.00 22.20 42.87
CA GLY A 637 37.73 22.28 44.14
C GLY A 637 37.07 21.54 45.32
N ARG A 638 36.07 20.69 45.06
CA ARG A 638 35.28 19.93 46.04
C ARG A 638 35.87 18.53 46.23
N PHE A 639 37.11 18.44 46.69
CA PHE A 639 37.87 17.17 46.70
C PHE A 639 37.32 16.09 47.62
N ASP A 640 36.73 16.44 48.76
CA ASP A 640 36.10 15.46 49.67
C ASP A 640 34.94 14.72 48.98
N GLU A 641 34.12 15.47 48.25
CA GLU A 641 32.98 14.93 47.49
C GLU A 641 33.45 14.16 46.25
N ALA A 642 34.53 14.62 45.60
CA ALA A 642 35.18 13.90 44.52
C ALA A 642 35.66 12.51 44.98
N LEU A 643 36.37 12.43 46.12
CA LEU A 643 36.87 11.18 46.70
C LEU A 643 35.75 10.22 47.10
N GLN A 644 34.70 10.74 47.76
CA GLN A 644 33.55 9.93 48.14
C GLN A 644 32.83 9.36 46.90
N THR A 645 32.61 10.20 45.90
CA THR A 645 31.93 9.82 44.65
C THR A 645 32.76 8.84 43.84
N ALA A 646 34.08 9.05 43.72
CA ALA A 646 35.00 8.15 43.04
C ALA A 646 35.04 6.75 43.70
N ARG A 647 35.12 6.69 45.03
CA ARG A 647 35.08 5.41 45.77
C ARG A 647 33.75 4.68 45.59
N GLN A 648 32.64 5.42 45.54
CA GLN A 648 31.32 4.84 45.24
C GLN A 648 31.27 4.30 43.81
N ALA A 649 31.76 5.06 42.83
CA ALA A 649 31.82 4.67 41.43
C ALA A 649 32.65 3.39 41.25
N MET A 650 33.83 3.30 41.88
CA MET A 650 34.67 2.08 41.86
C MET A 650 33.94 0.87 42.43
N LYS A 651 33.24 1.02 43.56
CA LYS A 651 32.48 -0.07 44.18
C LYS A 651 31.38 -0.59 43.25
N LEU A 652 30.71 0.31 42.53
CA LEU A 652 29.69 -0.04 41.55
C LEU A 652 30.30 -0.66 40.29
N ALA A 653 31.41 -0.12 39.79
CA ALA A 653 32.15 -0.65 38.64
C ALA A 653 32.63 -2.08 38.90
N SER A 654 33.18 -2.36 40.09
CA SER A 654 33.60 -3.70 40.50
C SER A 654 32.41 -4.69 40.56
N ARG A 655 31.26 -4.26 41.07
CA ARG A 655 30.04 -5.10 41.08
C ARG A 655 29.47 -5.37 39.69
N ALA A 656 29.67 -4.44 38.77
CA ALA A 656 29.24 -4.55 37.38
C ALA A 656 30.30 -5.20 36.46
N ASP A 657 31.42 -5.66 37.02
CA ASP A 657 32.58 -6.19 36.28
C ASP A 657 33.12 -5.24 35.19
N ASN A 658 32.96 -3.93 35.40
CA ASN A 658 33.42 -2.88 34.50
C ASN A 658 34.86 -2.47 34.85
N ASN A 659 35.80 -3.34 34.47
CA ASN A 659 37.21 -3.17 34.79
C ASN A 659 37.84 -1.91 34.17
N ALA A 660 37.32 -1.42 33.04
CA ALA A 660 37.83 -0.21 32.40
C ALA A 660 37.56 1.04 33.25
N VAL A 661 36.32 1.23 33.71
CA VAL A 661 35.95 2.36 34.57
C VAL A 661 36.60 2.23 35.94
N TYR A 662 36.66 1.01 36.49
CA TYR A 662 37.35 0.77 37.76
C TYR A 662 38.81 1.21 37.71
N ASN A 663 39.55 0.79 36.69
CA ASN A 663 40.97 1.12 36.53
C ASN A 663 41.16 2.62 36.29
N ALA A 664 40.33 3.25 35.46
CA ALA A 664 40.40 4.70 35.23
C ALA A 664 40.26 5.49 36.53
N ILE A 665 39.24 5.17 37.35
CA ILE A 665 39.06 5.85 38.64
C ILE A 665 40.21 5.52 39.62
N HIS A 666 40.72 4.29 39.59
CA HIS A 666 41.85 3.89 40.44
C HIS A 666 43.10 4.73 40.15
N ASP A 667 43.40 4.97 38.87
CA ASP A 667 44.55 5.78 38.45
C ASP A 667 44.36 7.27 38.77
N GLU A 668 43.12 7.75 38.84
CA GLU A 668 42.78 9.15 39.15
C GLU A 668 42.73 9.45 40.65
N LEU A 669 42.41 8.47 41.49
CA LEU A 669 42.22 8.64 42.93
C LEU A 669 43.37 9.38 43.64
N PRO A 670 44.66 9.05 43.38
CA PRO A 670 45.78 9.73 44.01
C PRO A 670 45.83 11.24 43.75
N LEU A 671 45.34 11.70 42.59
CA LEU A 671 45.28 13.14 42.28
C LEU A 671 44.31 13.85 43.21
N TYR A 672 43.13 13.26 43.40
CA TYR A 672 42.10 13.84 44.27
C TYR A 672 42.55 13.83 45.74
N GLU A 673 43.31 12.82 46.18
CA GLU A 673 43.92 12.78 47.52
C GLU A 673 44.97 13.88 47.72
N LEU A 674 45.66 14.28 46.66
CA LEU A 674 46.62 15.39 46.65
C LEU A 674 45.97 16.77 46.42
N GLY A 675 44.63 16.84 46.27
CA GLY A 675 43.92 18.08 45.98
C GLY A 675 44.18 18.62 44.57
N LEU A 676 44.48 17.74 43.61
CA LEU A 676 44.72 18.07 42.21
C LEU A 676 43.54 17.61 41.33
N PRO A 677 43.04 18.46 40.41
CA PRO A 677 42.01 18.07 39.45
C PRO A 677 42.56 17.17 38.34
N TYR A 678 41.67 16.50 37.61
CA TYR A 678 42.03 15.50 36.60
C TYR A 678 43.03 16.03 35.54
N HIS A 679 42.86 17.26 35.07
CA HIS A 679 43.69 17.81 33.99
C HIS A 679 45.18 18.03 34.36
N GLU A 680 45.53 17.95 35.65
CA GLU A 680 46.92 17.99 36.15
C GLU A 680 47.65 16.64 35.99
N MET A 681 46.94 15.57 35.62
CA MET A 681 47.52 14.24 35.32
C MET A 681 48.57 14.29 34.19
N ALA A 682 48.46 15.24 33.25
CA ALA A 682 49.41 15.40 32.14
C ALA A 682 50.69 16.18 32.51
N LYS A 683 50.75 16.77 33.72
CA LYS A 683 51.88 17.60 34.19
C LYS A 683 52.71 16.91 35.28
N THR A 684 52.30 15.72 35.72
CA THR A 684 53.07 14.89 36.64
C THR A 684 54.05 14.02 35.82
N PRO A 685 55.37 14.08 36.10
CA PRO A 685 56.42 13.49 35.26
C PRO A 685 56.43 11.95 35.23
#